data_AF-A0A1Y3TUN3-F1
#
_entry.id   AF-A0A1Y3TUN3-F1
#
_cell.length_a   1.000
_cell.length_b   1.000
_cell.length_c   1.000
_cell.angle_alpha   90.00
_cell.angle_beta   90.00
_cell.angle_gamma   90.00
#
_symmetry.space_group_name_H-M   'P 1'
#
loop_
_entity.id
_entity.type
_entity.pdbx_description
1 polymer ?
#
loop_
_entity_poly.entity_id
_entity_poly.type
_entity_poly.pdbx_seq_one_letter_code
_entity_poly.pdbx_strand_id
1 'polypeptide(L)'
;MKKRIWSKAVSIFTAILLVVGIVPNTTITALAAGEDAPNTLYVGNERLSLGKDSYWTTNQDPGALTPCTGSGDDWNVKYESSSNTLTLRGASIQGGSNAVSAPYGSGIYALSHSGQPVSLTIELIGENTITGNYGIFLNAEISAYSYGTNATLTITGENNGSLGVSGSDHGIYVKSGSGDASLNIKNVAVTSSTNGNYAAGVYVMSSPFATDSPNISLSVDGGSLTTSASEGNDGIQFYVGASEATSATTSLTVSDNAIVDARNGGISALRISETLPTPTPTGDNRSGIVFDGSTGTVYGDVTLDESLTINQGETLTIPEGSTLNSNGNLTNKGTILASGGTLEGTLSNGTRPTTPNITEQPYDYTVTEGEDATFTVEASAWSETLTYQWQQSTDNGSSWTNIESETNASYTINSTNTSMNGYQYRCVVTGSGGVSVISQTATLTVQAKPASVPVTGVKLNKDSLTLQEKGSDTLSATVVPADATNQDVIWKSSDTSIATVSADGTVTAISAGTATITATAKDGSGVSASCTLTVTHGKMVQTPKKDATCTVDGTEEYWTCEICGKHFEDESGTILTTPEENKIQATGHSYGEPVWNWSEDGKTCTVTFTCEKDETHKETPKVTVTSAEKAPATCTEAGVTTYTATVEFNGKTYTDTKDVADIPATGHSYGEPVWSWAEDGKTCKVTFTCEKDENHKKTPEVKVTSAVKTPATCTEKGVTTYTATVEFNGKTYTDTKDLTDIPATGHSYGEPVWNWSEDGKTCTV
;
A
#
# COMPACT_ATOMS: atom_id res chain seq x y z
N MET A 1 -66.58 20.66 -23.18
CA MET A 1 -67.57 21.68 -23.58
C MET A 1 -66.87 22.81 -24.34
N LYS A 2 -67.53 23.37 -25.38
CA LYS A 2 -67.37 24.74 -25.94
C LYS A 2 -65.93 25.30 -26.21
N LYS A 3 -65.61 25.41 -27.52
CA LYS A 3 -65.42 26.64 -28.35
C LYS A 3 -64.08 27.39 -28.15
N ARG A 4 -63.19 27.55 -29.16
CA ARG A 4 -63.31 28.11 -30.54
C ARG A 4 -63.13 29.64 -30.60
N ILE A 5 -61.91 30.09 -30.93
CA ILE A 5 -61.56 31.38 -31.56
C ILE A 5 -60.34 31.08 -32.47
N TRP A 6 -60.35 31.12 -33.81
CA TRP A 6 -60.69 32.11 -34.86
C TRP A 6 -59.49 32.87 -35.45
N SER A 7 -59.56 33.07 -36.77
CA SER A 7 -58.50 33.48 -37.69
C SER A 7 -58.34 35.00 -37.84
N LYS A 8 -57.18 35.40 -38.39
CA LYS A 8 -56.84 36.67 -39.07
C LYS A 8 -55.36 36.58 -39.54
N ALA A 9 -54.89 37.22 -40.62
CA ALA A 9 -55.53 38.16 -41.54
C ALA A 9 -54.93 38.03 -42.96
N VAL A 10 -55.57 38.68 -43.95
CA VAL A 10 -55.14 38.77 -45.35
C VAL A 10 -54.80 40.22 -45.71
N SER A 11 -53.71 40.40 -46.47
CA SER A 11 -53.36 41.56 -47.32
C SER A 11 -53.01 42.92 -46.68
N ILE A 12 -51.89 43.51 -47.13
CA ILE A 12 -51.80 44.87 -47.70
C ILE A 12 -50.56 44.96 -48.63
N PHE A 13 -50.55 45.97 -49.50
CA PHE A 13 -49.94 45.99 -50.85
C PHE A 13 -48.57 46.73 -50.97
N THR A 14 -47.80 46.34 -52.02
CA THR A 14 -46.80 47.11 -52.82
C THR A 14 -45.40 47.53 -52.29
N ALA A 15 -44.40 46.89 -52.91
CA ALA A 15 -43.26 47.46 -53.69
C ALA A 15 -42.13 48.28 -53.03
N ILE A 16 -40.89 47.77 -53.16
CA ILE A 16 -39.75 48.39 -53.87
C ILE A 16 -38.75 47.29 -54.29
N LEU A 17 -37.98 47.51 -55.36
CA LEU A 17 -37.20 46.51 -56.09
C LEU A 17 -35.82 46.17 -55.48
N LEU A 18 -35.25 45.04 -55.97
CA LEU A 18 -33.88 44.91 -56.50
C LEU A 18 -32.80 44.19 -55.65
N VAL A 19 -32.87 42.85 -55.59
CA VAL A 19 -31.70 41.97 -55.83
C VAL A 19 -32.17 40.75 -56.63
N VAL A 20 -31.44 40.39 -57.69
CA VAL A 20 -31.74 39.23 -58.54
C VAL A 20 -31.12 37.97 -57.93
N GLY A 21 -31.96 37.02 -57.51
CA GLY A 21 -31.58 35.65 -57.18
C GLY A 21 -32.48 34.70 -57.96
N ILE A 22 -31.90 33.90 -58.85
CA ILE A 22 -32.64 33.03 -59.77
C ILE A 22 -33.14 31.82 -59.00
N VAL A 23 -34.46 31.68 -58.89
CA VAL A 23 -35.12 30.42 -58.48
C VAL A 23 -35.79 29.85 -59.74
N PRO A 24 -35.47 28.62 -60.18
CA PRO A 24 -36.11 28.01 -61.33
C PRO A 24 -37.55 27.61 -60.98
N ASN A 25 -38.49 28.51 -61.26
CA ASN A 25 -39.91 28.23 -61.17
C ASN A 25 -40.29 27.32 -62.35
N THR A 26 -40.22 26.00 -62.16
CA THR A 26 -40.60 25.01 -63.18
C THR A 26 -42.11 24.98 -63.36
N THR A 27 -42.65 25.96 -64.07
CA THR A 27 -43.96 25.83 -64.70
C THR A 27 -43.92 24.63 -65.63
N ILE A 28 -44.81 23.66 -65.42
CA ILE A 28 -45.04 22.58 -66.39
C ILE A 28 -45.52 23.24 -67.69
N THR A 29 -44.62 23.42 -68.64
CA THR A 29 -44.99 23.69 -70.02
C THR A 29 -45.71 22.45 -70.52
N ALA A 30 -47.02 22.57 -70.74
CA ALA A 30 -47.76 21.59 -71.53
C ALA A 30 -47.03 21.45 -72.87
N LEU A 31 -46.44 20.27 -73.10
CA LEU A 31 -45.70 19.99 -74.32
C LEU A 31 -46.67 20.04 -75.50
N ALA A 32 -46.21 20.51 -76.66
CA ALA A 32 -47.08 20.62 -77.82
C ALA A 32 -47.54 19.23 -78.27
N ALA A 33 -48.84 18.98 -78.17
CA ALA A 33 -49.46 17.70 -78.50
C ALA A 33 -49.11 17.26 -79.92
N GLY A 34 -48.22 16.27 -80.06
CA GLY A 34 -47.95 15.59 -81.33
C GLY A 34 -46.51 15.09 -81.56
N GLU A 35 -45.47 15.70 -80.98
CA GLU A 35 -44.07 15.29 -81.25
C GLU A 35 -43.63 14.06 -80.47
N ASP A 36 -44.18 13.85 -79.27
CA ASP A 36 -43.90 12.73 -78.37
C ASP A 36 -44.98 11.64 -78.38
N ALA A 37 -46.01 11.79 -79.20
CA ALA A 37 -47.11 10.83 -79.28
C ALA A 37 -46.62 9.45 -79.77
N PRO A 38 -47.13 8.34 -79.22
CA PRO A 38 -46.85 7.02 -79.76
C PRO A 38 -47.21 6.93 -81.24
N ASN A 39 -46.31 6.38 -82.05
CA ASN A 39 -46.55 5.96 -83.44
C ASN A 39 -47.50 4.76 -83.50
N THR A 40 -47.48 3.94 -82.46
CA THR A 40 -48.34 2.77 -82.33
C THR A 40 -48.59 2.50 -80.86
N LEU A 41 -49.86 2.39 -80.50
CA LEU A 41 -50.35 2.08 -79.17
C LEU A 41 -51.27 0.85 -79.27
N TYR A 42 -50.95 -0.19 -78.51
CA TYR A 42 -51.80 -1.35 -78.29
C TYR A 42 -52.27 -1.37 -76.84
N VAL A 43 -53.53 -1.73 -76.64
CA VAL A 43 -54.11 -2.01 -75.31
C VAL A 43 -54.84 -3.34 -75.40
N GLY A 44 -54.32 -4.34 -74.69
CA GLY A 44 -54.57 -5.75 -75.01
C GLY A 44 -54.19 -6.06 -76.46
N ASN A 45 -55.07 -6.77 -77.16
CA ASN A 45 -54.89 -7.12 -78.57
C ASN A 45 -55.31 -5.99 -79.55
N GLU A 46 -55.90 -4.89 -79.06
CA GLU A 46 -56.46 -3.83 -79.91
C GLU A 46 -55.41 -2.75 -80.22
N ARG A 47 -55.23 -2.42 -81.50
CA ARG A 47 -54.36 -1.30 -81.93
C ARG A 47 -55.18 -0.02 -82.01
N LEU A 48 -54.85 0.96 -81.18
CA LEU A 48 -55.65 2.19 -81.10
C LEU A 48 -55.42 3.09 -82.33
N SER A 49 -56.50 3.73 -82.81
CA SER A 49 -56.45 4.71 -83.89
C SER A 49 -56.01 6.08 -83.36
N LEU A 50 -54.70 6.28 -83.33
CA LEU A 50 -54.04 7.51 -82.86
C LEU A 50 -54.51 8.77 -83.65
N GLY A 51 -54.47 9.93 -82.99
CA GLY A 51 -54.88 11.22 -83.57
C GLY A 51 -56.38 11.53 -83.47
N LYS A 52 -57.17 10.71 -82.77
CA LYS A 52 -58.53 11.01 -82.29
C LYS A 52 -58.74 10.42 -80.91
N ASP A 53 -59.61 11.04 -80.13
CA ASP A 53 -60.03 10.50 -78.85
C ASP A 53 -60.94 9.28 -79.08
N SER A 54 -60.83 8.27 -78.23
CA SER A 54 -61.52 6.99 -78.41
C SER A 54 -61.73 6.27 -77.08
N TYR A 55 -62.76 5.42 -77.02
CA TYR A 55 -63.30 4.86 -75.78
C TYR A 55 -63.66 3.38 -76.00
N TRP A 56 -63.39 2.55 -75.00
CA TRP A 56 -63.67 1.12 -75.03
C TRP A 56 -64.14 0.59 -73.67
N THR A 57 -64.75 -0.59 -73.72
CA THR A 57 -64.94 -1.49 -72.57
C THR A 57 -64.03 -2.72 -72.68
N THR A 58 -63.48 -3.18 -71.54
CA THR A 58 -62.78 -4.46 -71.44
C THR A 58 -63.77 -5.62 -71.51
N ASN A 59 -63.52 -6.59 -72.38
CA ASN A 59 -64.44 -7.71 -72.59
C ASN A 59 -64.29 -8.84 -71.54
N GLN A 60 -65.24 -9.77 -71.54
CA GLN A 60 -65.09 -11.06 -70.85
C GLN A 60 -64.08 -12.00 -71.53
N ASP A 61 -63.76 -11.75 -72.81
CA ASP A 61 -62.72 -12.47 -73.54
C ASP A 61 -61.36 -11.80 -73.28
N PRO A 62 -60.39 -12.49 -72.65
CA PRO A 62 -59.15 -11.89 -72.19
C PRO A 62 -58.35 -11.21 -73.32
N GLY A 63 -58.25 -9.88 -73.20
CA GLY A 63 -57.45 -9.02 -74.08
C GLY A 63 -58.16 -8.43 -75.28
N ALA A 64 -59.45 -8.70 -75.48
CA ALA A 64 -60.25 -7.97 -76.45
C ALA A 64 -60.86 -6.70 -75.83
N LEU A 65 -60.87 -5.59 -76.58
CA LEU A 65 -61.59 -4.37 -76.23
C LEU A 65 -62.81 -4.19 -77.15
N THR A 66 -63.92 -3.70 -76.62
CA THR A 66 -65.11 -3.33 -77.41
C THR A 66 -65.20 -1.81 -77.55
N PRO A 67 -65.14 -1.23 -78.75
CA PRO A 67 -65.27 0.21 -78.95
C PRO A 67 -66.66 0.74 -78.54
N CYS A 68 -66.69 1.83 -77.77
CA CYS A 68 -67.92 2.53 -77.43
C CYS A 68 -68.34 3.46 -78.60
N THR A 69 -69.60 3.44 -78.98
CA THR A 69 -70.12 4.19 -80.15
C THR A 69 -70.53 5.64 -79.85
N GLY A 70 -70.19 6.16 -78.66
CA GLY A 70 -70.44 7.54 -78.25
C GLY A 70 -69.70 7.89 -76.94
N SER A 71 -69.63 9.20 -76.63
CA SER A 71 -68.93 9.75 -75.46
C SER A 71 -69.73 9.67 -74.15
N GLY A 72 -70.46 8.56 -73.92
CA GLY A 72 -71.17 8.30 -72.67
C GLY A 72 -70.23 7.76 -71.58
N ASP A 73 -70.69 7.67 -70.32
CA ASP A 73 -69.87 7.23 -69.19
C ASP A 73 -69.60 5.71 -69.11
N ASP A 74 -70.10 4.93 -70.08
CA ASP A 74 -70.06 3.46 -70.10
C ASP A 74 -68.68 2.85 -70.46
N TRP A 75 -67.62 3.66 -70.56
CA TRP A 75 -66.25 3.20 -70.85
C TRP A 75 -65.48 2.83 -69.58
N ASN A 76 -64.47 1.95 -69.72
CA ASN A 76 -63.42 1.79 -68.72
C ASN A 76 -61.99 1.93 -69.26
N VAL A 77 -61.82 2.06 -70.58
CA VAL A 77 -60.56 2.46 -71.23
C VAL A 77 -60.85 3.66 -72.13
N LYS A 78 -60.12 4.76 -71.95
CA LYS A 78 -60.26 6.01 -72.73
C LYS A 78 -58.88 6.48 -73.16
N TYR A 79 -58.70 6.79 -74.44
CA TYR A 79 -57.48 7.42 -74.96
C TYR A 79 -57.77 8.83 -75.44
N GLU A 80 -56.98 9.80 -74.95
CA GLU A 80 -57.02 11.20 -75.34
C GLU A 80 -55.76 11.56 -76.15
N SER A 81 -56.01 11.81 -77.43
CA SER A 81 -54.99 12.09 -78.44
C SER A 81 -54.31 13.44 -78.29
N SER A 82 -54.91 14.36 -77.52
CA SER A 82 -54.37 15.70 -77.26
C SER A 82 -53.38 15.78 -76.09
N SER A 83 -53.27 14.73 -75.28
CA SER A 83 -52.41 14.68 -74.09
C SER A 83 -51.60 13.39 -73.95
N ASN A 84 -51.71 12.47 -74.93
CA ASN A 84 -51.20 11.10 -74.85
C ASN A 84 -51.65 10.36 -73.57
N THR A 85 -52.87 10.63 -73.10
CA THR A 85 -53.42 10.06 -71.86
C THR A 85 -54.29 8.84 -72.15
N LEU A 86 -54.04 7.74 -71.43
CA LEU A 86 -54.88 6.57 -71.35
C LEU A 86 -55.54 6.51 -69.96
N THR A 87 -56.78 6.95 -69.84
CA THR A 87 -57.53 6.85 -68.58
C THR A 87 -58.14 5.45 -68.44
N LEU A 88 -57.89 4.79 -67.31
CA LEU A 88 -58.36 3.47 -66.93
C LEU A 88 -59.28 3.57 -65.70
N ARG A 89 -60.48 2.98 -65.79
CA ARG A 89 -61.52 3.07 -64.74
C ARG A 89 -62.06 1.69 -64.36
N GLY A 90 -61.42 0.99 -63.44
CA GLY A 90 -61.80 -0.40 -63.13
C GLY A 90 -61.52 -1.34 -64.31
N ALA A 91 -60.47 -1.06 -65.09
CA ALA A 91 -60.14 -1.81 -66.29
C ALA A 91 -59.32 -3.07 -65.97
N SER A 92 -59.70 -4.20 -66.57
CA SER A 92 -58.88 -5.41 -66.61
C SER A 92 -58.40 -5.66 -68.04
N ILE A 93 -57.11 -5.47 -68.28
CA ILE A 93 -56.46 -5.55 -69.59
C ILE A 93 -55.51 -6.76 -69.58
N GLN A 94 -55.49 -7.50 -70.68
CA GLN A 94 -54.62 -8.66 -70.86
C GLN A 94 -54.00 -8.64 -72.27
N GLY A 95 -52.68 -8.80 -72.35
CA GLY A 95 -51.97 -9.05 -73.60
C GLY A 95 -52.23 -10.47 -74.11
N GLY A 96 -51.95 -10.72 -75.39
CA GLY A 96 -52.15 -12.03 -76.00
C GLY A 96 -51.42 -13.16 -75.26
N SER A 97 -52.09 -14.30 -75.06
CA SER A 97 -51.59 -15.45 -74.28
C SER A 97 -50.46 -16.25 -74.95
N ASN A 98 -50.00 -15.84 -76.12
CA ASN A 98 -48.89 -16.48 -76.83
C ASN A 98 -47.58 -15.78 -76.46
N ALA A 99 -46.49 -16.55 -76.35
CA ALA A 99 -45.12 -16.03 -76.25
C ALA A 99 -44.62 -15.46 -77.59
N VAL A 100 -45.38 -14.52 -78.16
CA VAL A 100 -45.04 -13.75 -79.35
C VAL A 100 -44.33 -12.46 -78.93
N SER A 101 -43.36 -12.05 -79.75
CA SER A 101 -42.66 -10.77 -79.57
C SER A 101 -43.65 -9.61 -79.49
N ALA A 102 -43.28 -8.57 -78.74
CA ALA A 102 -44.00 -7.29 -78.76
C ALA A 102 -44.24 -6.82 -80.22
N PRO A 103 -45.42 -6.27 -80.55
CA PRO A 103 -46.43 -5.73 -79.64
C PRO A 103 -47.37 -6.76 -78.99
N TYR A 104 -47.67 -7.86 -79.67
CA TYR A 104 -48.90 -8.65 -79.46
C TYR A 104 -49.03 -9.38 -78.12
N GLY A 105 -47.92 -9.64 -77.42
CA GLY A 105 -47.94 -10.23 -76.08
C GLY A 105 -48.13 -9.23 -74.95
N SER A 106 -48.12 -7.92 -75.22
CA SER A 106 -48.09 -6.90 -74.14
C SER A 106 -49.50 -6.51 -73.69
N GLY A 107 -49.69 -6.25 -72.39
CA GLY A 107 -50.95 -5.69 -71.88
C GLY A 107 -51.17 -4.26 -72.37
N ILE A 108 -50.11 -3.43 -72.33
CA ILE A 108 -50.02 -2.16 -73.06
C ILE A 108 -48.68 -2.15 -73.81
N TYR A 109 -48.68 -1.75 -75.08
CA TYR A 109 -47.45 -1.49 -75.84
C TYR A 109 -47.50 -0.15 -76.56
N ALA A 110 -46.49 0.68 -76.37
CA ALA A 110 -46.36 1.98 -77.02
C ALA A 110 -45.00 2.10 -77.71
N LEU A 111 -45.00 2.49 -78.99
CA LEU A 111 -43.81 2.57 -79.84
C LEU A 111 -43.58 3.99 -80.36
N SER A 112 -42.33 4.45 -80.33
CA SER A 112 -41.90 5.76 -80.89
C SER A 112 -42.02 5.89 -82.42
N HIS A 113 -41.93 7.13 -82.91
CA HIS A 113 -41.53 7.41 -84.29
C HIS A 113 -40.00 7.47 -84.39
N SER A 114 -39.44 7.15 -85.57
CA SER A 114 -37.98 7.23 -85.79
C SER A 114 -37.48 8.67 -85.57
N GLY A 115 -36.47 8.83 -84.71
CA GLY A 115 -35.89 10.11 -84.36
C GLY A 115 -36.74 11.00 -83.43
N GLN A 116 -37.83 10.50 -82.87
CA GLN A 116 -38.73 11.23 -81.97
C GLN A 116 -38.84 10.56 -80.59
N PRO A 117 -39.19 11.30 -79.53
CA PRO A 117 -39.48 10.70 -78.24
C PRO A 117 -40.80 9.89 -78.28
N VAL A 118 -41.07 9.14 -77.21
CA VAL A 118 -42.38 8.55 -76.94
C VAL A 118 -42.79 8.81 -75.49
N SER A 119 -43.97 9.37 -75.30
CA SER A 119 -44.60 9.52 -73.99
C SER A 119 -45.93 8.79 -73.93
N LEU A 120 -46.27 8.30 -72.74
CA LEU A 120 -47.60 7.80 -72.42
C LEU A 120 -47.93 8.19 -70.98
N THR A 121 -49.08 8.84 -70.79
CA THR A 121 -49.66 9.03 -69.46
C THR A 121 -50.75 7.99 -69.27
N ILE A 122 -50.75 7.27 -68.16
CA ILE A 122 -51.83 6.39 -67.71
C ILE A 122 -52.48 7.05 -66.51
N GLU A 123 -53.78 7.32 -66.58
CA GLU A 123 -54.55 7.95 -65.51
C GLU A 123 -55.50 6.91 -64.89
N LEU A 124 -55.45 6.74 -63.57
CA LEU A 124 -56.12 5.66 -62.86
C LEU A 124 -57.30 6.16 -62.04
N ILE A 125 -58.44 5.47 -62.21
CA ILE A 125 -59.64 5.64 -61.40
C ILE A 125 -60.02 4.25 -60.85
N GLY A 126 -60.00 4.11 -59.52
CA GLY A 126 -60.24 2.83 -58.85
C GLY A 126 -59.14 1.78 -59.12
N GLU A 127 -59.48 0.51 -58.88
CA GLU A 127 -58.55 -0.62 -59.02
C GLU A 127 -58.47 -1.12 -60.46
N ASN A 128 -57.28 -1.12 -61.06
CA ASN A 128 -57.04 -1.54 -62.44
C ASN A 128 -56.04 -2.71 -62.48
N THR A 129 -56.16 -3.59 -63.47
CA THR A 129 -55.22 -4.71 -63.68
C THR A 129 -54.75 -4.79 -65.12
N ILE A 130 -53.44 -4.93 -65.32
CA ILE A 130 -52.81 -5.14 -66.63
C ILE A 130 -51.93 -6.38 -66.56
N THR A 131 -52.14 -7.32 -67.48
CA THR A 131 -51.36 -8.58 -67.55
C THR A 131 -50.83 -8.81 -68.97
N GLY A 132 -49.75 -9.55 -69.13
CA GLY A 132 -49.23 -9.93 -70.46
C GLY A 132 -47.89 -10.67 -70.40
N ASN A 133 -47.22 -10.82 -71.54
CA ASN A 133 -45.79 -11.12 -71.57
C ASN A 133 -45.00 -9.94 -71.00
N TYR A 134 -45.24 -8.75 -71.54
CA TYR A 134 -44.97 -7.50 -70.86
C TYR A 134 -46.28 -6.97 -70.29
N GLY A 135 -46.32 -6.55 -69.04
CA GLY A 135 -47.51 -5.88 -68.51
C GLY A 135 -47.71 -4.55 -69.23
N ILE A 136 -46.74 -3.64 -69.10
CA ILE A 136 -46.62 -2.41 -69.88
C ILE A 136 -45.24 -2.38 -70.54
N PHE A 137 -45.18 -2.10 -71.84
CA PHE A 137 -43.92 -1.89 -72.55
C PHE A 137 -43.94 -0.60 -73.39
N LEU A 138 -43.22 0.41 -72.93
CA LEU A 138 -42.94 1.64 -73.66
C LEU A 138 -41.58 1.52 -74.34
N ASN A 139 -41.56 1.57 -75.68
CA ASN A 139 -40.39 1.25 -76.48
C ASN A 139 -40.04 2.35 -77.49
N ALA A 140 -38.82 2.88 -77.41
CA ALA A 140 -38.26 3.78 -78.41
C ALA A 140 -37.21 3.12 -79.32
N GLU A 141 -36.98 1.80 -79.24
CA GLU A 141 -36.16 1.07 -80.20
C GLU A 141 -37.03 0.33 -81.23
N ILE A 142 -37.15 0.86 -82.45
CA ILE A 142 -38.01 0.29 -83.50
C ILE A 142 -37.31 -0.90 -84.19
N SER A 143 -36.00 -0.79 -84.43
CA SER A 143 -35.14 -1.82 -85.01
C SER A 143 -33.65 -1.45 -84.83
N ALA A 144 -32.74 -2.35 -85.21
CA ALA A 144 -31.30 -2.09 -85.19
C ALA A 144 -30.81 -0.92 -86.07
N TYR A 145 -31.66 -0.35 -86.92
CA TYR A 145 -31.34 0.77 -87.82
C TYR A 145 -32.32 1.96 -87.70
N SER A 146 -33.25 1.92 -86.75
CA SER A 146 -34.26 2.96 -86.54
C SER A 146 -34.73 2.95 -85.10
N TYR A 147 -34.61 4.10 -84.44
CA TYR A 147 -34.93 4.30 -83.04
C TYR A 147 -35.43 5.74 -82.84
N GLY A 148 -36.23 5.96 -81.83
CA GLY A 148 -36.61 7.26 -81.29
C GLY A 148 -35.52 7.86 -80.39
N THR A 149 -35.89 8.84 -79.57
CA THR A 149 -35.00 9.47 -78.59
C THR A 149 -35.32 9.02 -77.17
N ASN A 150 -36.20 9.73 -76.48
CA ASN A 150 -36.56 9.48 -75.08
C ASN A 150 -37.79 8.56 -74.98
N ALA A 151 -37.94 7.87 -73.85
CA ALA A 151 -39.15 7.13 -73.49
C ALA A 151 -39.62 7.51 -72.08
N THR A 152 -40.82 8.07 -71.96
CA THR A 152 -41.39 8.54 -70.68
C THR A 152 -42.76 7.95 -70.41
N LEU A 153 -42.84 7.05 -69.43
CA LEU A 153 -44.11 6.53 -68.90
C LEU A 153 -44.48 7.30 -67.64
N THR A 154 -45.67 7.88 -67.59
CA THR A 154 -46.24 8.49 -66.38
C THR A 154 -47.49 7.73 -65.97
N ILE A 155 -47.57 7.30 -64.71
CA ILE A 155 -48.75 6.66 -64.12
C ILE A 155 -49.23 7.56 -62.99
N THR A 156 -50.48 8.03 -63.07
CA THR A 156 -51.07 9.00 -62.15
C THR A 156 -52.55 8.68 -61.96
N GLY A 157 -53.26 9.39 -61.09
CA GLY A 157 -54.70 9.20 -60.92
C GLY A 157 -55.28 10.06 -59.79
N GLU A 158 -56.55 9.82 -59.49
CA GLU A 158 -57.16 10.29 -58.24
C GLU A 158 -56.65 9.45 -57.06
N ASN A 159 -56.77 9.94 -55.82
CA ASN A 159 -56.24 9.29 -54.60
C ASN A 159 -56.73 7.84 -54.34
N ASN A 160 -57.72 7.35 -55.09
CA ASN A 160 -58.24 5.98 -55.02
C ASN A 160 -57.80 5.11 -56.22
N GLY A 161 -56.90 5.62 -57.07
CA GLY A 161 -56.37 4.93 -58.23
C GLY A 161 -55.29 3.93 -57.85
N SER A 162 -55.48 2.67 -58.23
CA SER A 162 -54.45 1.64 -58.09
C SER A 162 -54.31 0.81 -59.37
N LEU A 163 -53.12 0.22 -59.54
CA LEU A 163 -52.78 -0.56 -60.71
C LEU A 163 -51.94 -1.79 -60.35
N GLY A 164 -52.47 -2.98 -60.56
CA GLY A 164 -51.73 -4.23 -60.57
C GLY A 164 -51.22 -4.56 -61.97
N VAL A 165 -49.90 -4.64 -62.15
CA VAL A 165 -49.25 -5.02 -63.40
C VAL A 165 -48.54 -6.36 -63.23
N SER A 166 -48.72 -7.29 -64.17
CA SER A 166 -47.93 -8.53 -64.23
C SER A 166 -47.44 -8.88 -65.64
N GLY A 167 -46.17 -9.29 -65.73
CA GLY A 167 -45.55 -9.81 -66.94
C GLY A 167 -45.06 -11.25 -66.75
N SER A 168 -45.03 -12.05 -67.82
CA SER A 168 -44.20 -13.27 -67.86
C SER A 168 -42.76 -13.03 -68.34
N ASP A 169 -42.46 -11.80 -68.73
CA ASP A 169 -41.15 -11.29 -69.10
C ASP A 169 -40.84 -10.09 -68.19
N HIS A 170 -41.48 -8.93 -68.39
CA HIS A 170 -41.34 -7.79 -67.47
C HIS A 170 -42.70 -7.20 -67.05
N GLY A 171 -42.83 -6.76 -65.80
CA GLY A 171 -44.04 -6.09 -65.32
C GLY A 171 -44.24 -4.74 -66.03
N ILE A 172 -43.40 -3.76 -65.73
CA ILE A 172 -43.31 -2.50 -66.45
C ILE A 172 -41.92 -2.41 -67.11
N TYR A 173 -41.89 -2.12 -68.40
CA TYR A 173 -40.68 -2.00 -69.20
C TYR A 173 -40.69 -0.65 -69.93
N VAL A 174 -39.68 0.19 -69.67
CA VAL A 174 -39.47 1.47 -70.36
C VAL A 174 -38.08 1.42 -71.01
N LYS A 175 -38.05 1.42 -72.34
CA LYS A 175 -36.83 1.37 -73.15
C LYS A 175 -36.71 2.62 -74.02
N SER A 176 -35.70 3.45 -73.77
CA SER A 176 -35.42 4.61 -74.64
C SER A 176 -34.77 4.20 -75.96
N GLY A 177 -34.69 5.14 -76.90
CA GLY A 177 -33.90 5.04 -78.12
C GLY A 177 -32.53 5.64 -77.86
N SER A 178 -32.18 6.75 -78.51
CA SER A 178 -30.89 7.42 -78.33
C SER A 178 -30.76 8.30 -77.07
N GLY A 179 -31.80 8.40 -76.23
CA GLY A 179 -31.86 9.35 -75.12
C GLY A 179 -32.35 8.76 -73.80
N ASP A 180 -33.13 9.53 -73.05
CA ASP A 180 -33.49 9.24 -71.65
C ASP A 180 -34.64 8.23 -71.52
N ALA A 181 -34.63 7.46 -70.42
CA ALA A 181 -35.69 6.52 -70.06
C ALA A 181 -36.27 6.87 -68.70
N SER A 182 -37.57 7.15 -68.62
CA SER A 182 -38.21 7.64 -67.39
C SER A 182 -39.51 6.93 -67.07
N LEU A 183 -39.64 6.46 -65.82
CA LEU A 183 -40.91 6.04 -65.23
C LEU A 183 -41.27 6.99 -64.08
N ASN A 184 -42.44 7.62 -64.17
CA ASN A 184 -42.96 8.52 -63.14
C ASN A 184 -44.26 7.93 -62.58
N ILE A 185 -44.36 7.76 -61.26
CA ILE A 185 -45.59 7.33 -60.57
C ILE A 185 -46.01 8.47 -59.65
N LYS A 186 -47.29 8.87 -59.67
CA LYS A 186 -47.79 10.04 -58.95
C LYS A 186 -49.13 9.79 -58.27
N ASN A 187 -49.17 9.93 -56.94
CA ASN A 187 -50.40 9.87 -56.11
C ASN A 187 -51.25 8.59 -56.28
N VAL A 188 -50.65 7.48 -56.68
CA VAL A 188 -51.35 6.19 -56.93
C VAL A 188 -50.55 5.01 -56.39
N ALA A 189 -51.24 3.91 -56.10
CA ALA A 189 -50.61 2.66 -55.67
C ALA A 189 -50.39 1.72 -56.87
N VAL A 190 -49.13 1.47 -57.23
CA VAL A 190 -48.75 0.56 -58.32
C VAL A 190 -48.11 -0.69 -57.74
N THR A 191 -48.58 -1.87 -58.15
CA THR A 191 -47.87 -3.13 -57.94
C THR A 191 -47.38 -3.64 -59.29
N SER A 192 -46.09 -3.92 -59.46
CA SER A 192 -45.53 -4.43 -60.72
C SER A 192 -44.74 -5.71 -60.51
N SER A 193 -45.15 -6.79 -61.17
CA SER A 193 -44.66 -8.15 -60.89
C SER A 193 -44.21 -8.89 -62.15
N THR A 194 -43.25 -9.80 -61.99
CA THR A 194 -42.91 -10.78 -63.04
C THR A 194 -42.65 -12.17 -62.46
N ASN A 195 -42.93 -13.20 -63.27
CA ASN A 195 -42.52 -14.58 -63.02
C ASN A 195 -41.55 -15.13 -64.10
N GLY A 196 -41.05 -14.26 -64.98
CA GLY A 196 -40.08 -14.61 -66.01
C GLY A 196 -38.71 -15.01 -65.46
N ASN A 197 -37.82 -15.46 -66.34
CA ASN A 197 -36.39 -15.61 -66.05
C ASN A 197 -35.63 -14.46 -66.72
N TYR A 198 -34.62 -13.87 -66.06
CA TYR A 198 -33.87 -12.70 -66.55
C TYR A 198 -34.79 -11.47 -66.76
N ALA A 199 -35.55 -11.18 -65.71
CA ALA A 199 -36.85 -10.52 -65.78
C ALA A 199 -37.08 -9.65 -64.54
N ALA A 200 -37.29 -8.35 -64.69
CA ALA A 200 -37.57 -7.44 -63.57
C ALA A 200 -39.04 -7.03 -63.44
N GLY A 201 -39.48 -6.76 -62.20
CA GLY A 201 -40.81 -6.20 -61.93
C GLY A 201 -40.98 -4.81 -62.56
N VAL A 202 -39.95 -3.97 -62.45
CA VAL A 202 -39.79 -2.71 -63.19
C VAL A 202 -38.43 -2.72 -63.88
N TYR A 203 -38.41 -2.44 -65.18
CA TYR A 203 -37.19 -2.32 -65.96
C TYR A 203 -37.17 -1.00 -66.72
N VAL A 204 -36.19 -0.15 -66.41
CA VAL A 204 -35.98 1.14 -67.09
C VAL A 204 -34.60 1.08 -67.73
N MET A 205 -34.51 1.19 -69.05
CA MET A 205 -33.26 1.02 -69.78
C MET A 205 -33.07 2.03 -70.91
N SER A 206 -31.81 2.33 -71.23
CA SER A 206 -31.46 2.96 -72.50
C SER A 206 -31.11 1.92 -73.57
N SER A 207 -31.35 2.22 -74.84
CA SER A 207 -30.91 1.33 -75.92
C SER A 207 -29.38 1.31 -76.08
N PRO A 208 -28.81 0.31 -76.79
CA PRO A 208 -27.42 0.36 -77.25
C PRO A 208 -27.07 1.55 -78.17
N PHE A 209 -28.06 2.33 -78.61
CA PHE A 209 -27.87 3.53 -79.44
C PHE A 209 -27.83 4.84 -78.62
N ALA A 210 -28.05 4.79 -77.31
CA ALA A 210 -27.92 5.95 -76.41
C ALA A 210 -26.47 6.16 -75.97
N THR A 211 -25.58 6.46 -76.91
CA THR A 211 -24.12 6.51 -76.68
C THR A 211 -23.62 7.74 -75.91
N ASP A 212 -24.48 8.74 -75.71
CA ASP A 212 -24.10 10.02 -75.10
C ASP A 212 -24.13 9.97 -73.55
N SER A 213 -25.15 10.54 -72.92
CA SER A 213 -25.31 10.61 -71.46
C SER A 213 -26.77 10.40 -71.04
N PRO A 214 -27.38 9.25 -71.37
CA PRO A 214 -28.78 8.99 -71.06
C PRO A 214 -29.01 8.95 -69.55
N ASN A 215 -30.06 9.64 -69.10
CA ASN A 215 -30.58 9.50 -67.76
C ASN A 215 -31.65 8.39 -67.74
N ILE A 216 -31.55 7.49 -66.78
CA ILE A 216 -32.45 6.37 -66.54
C ILE A 216 -33.07 6.59 -65.17
N SER A 217 -34.32 7.05 -65.14
CA SER A 217 -34.94 7.64 -63.95
C SER A 217 -36.23 6.96 -63.53
N LEU A 218 -36.39 6.73 -62.24
CA LEU A 218 -37.65 6.36 -61.60
C LEU A 218 -38.02 7.45 -60.58
N SER A 219 -39.22 8.02 -60.67
CA SER A 219 -39.76 8.91 -59.63
C SER A 219 -41.07 8.37 -59.06
N VAL A 220 -41.21 8.35 -57.74
CA VAL A 220 -42.49 8.08 -57.07
C VAL A 220 -42.83 9.28 -56.18
N ASP A 221 -43.91 9.98 -56.51
CA ASP A 221 -44.29 11.31 -56.01
C ASP A 221 -45.70 11.23 -55.42
N GLY A 222 -45.77 10.92 -54.13
CA GLY A 222 -46.98 10.42 -53.46
C GLY A 222 -47.36 8.99 -53.87
N GLY A 223 -48.15 8.31 -53.03
CA GLY A 223 -48.61 6.94 -53.26
C GLY A 223 -47.51 5.88 -53.06
N SER A 224 -47.53 4.80 -53.84
CA SER A 224 -46.59 3.69 -53.66
C SER A 224 -46.27 2.92 -54.94
N LEU A 225 -45.09 2.30 -54.95
CA LEU A 225 -44.65 1.32 -55.95
C LEU A 225 -44.18 0.05 -55.22
N THR A 226 -44.95 -1.04 -55.31
CA THR A 226 -44.54 -2.37 -54.86
C THR A 226 -44.05 -3.18 -56.07
N THR A 227 -42.91 -3.86 -55.94
CA THR A 227 -42.35 -4.69 -57.02
C THR A 227 -42.00 -6.10 -56.58
N SER A 228 -42.09 -7.04 -57.52
CA SER A 228 -41.62 -8.40 -57.32
C SER A 228 -41.12 -9.05 -58.60
N ALA A 229 -40.10 -9.90 -58.46
CA ALA A 229 -39.63 -10.79 -59.49
C ALA A 229 -39.45 -12.21 -58.96
N SER A 230 -39.13 -13.14 -59.85
CA SER A 230 -38.74 -14.51 -59.50
C SER A 230 -37.36 -14.53 -58.81
N GLU A 231 -37.10 -15.57 -58.02
CA GLU A 231 -35.87 -15.69 -57.22
C GLU A 231 -34.61 -15.53 -58.09
N GLY A 232 -33.72 -14.63 -57.67
CA GLY A 232 -32.48 -14.30 -58.39
C GLY A 232 -32.61 -13.21 -59.46
N ASN A 233 -33.79 -12.57 -59.60
CA ASN A 233 -33.99 -11.39 -60.47
C ASN A 233 -34.42 -10.16 -59.65
N ASP A 234 -34.26 -8.99 -60.26
CA ASP A 234 -34.45 -7.69 -59.58
C ASP A 234 -35.93 -7.26 -59.51
N GLY A 235 -36.32 -6.64 -58.40
CA GLY A 235 -37.62 -5.97 -58.30
C GLY A 235 -37.66 -4.73 -59.20
N ILE A 236 -36.57 -3.96 -59.17
CA ILE A 236 -36.35 -2.77 -60.01
C ILE A 236 -34.94 -2.86 -60.63
N GLN A 237 -34.85 -2.82 -61.96
CA GLN A 237 -33.56 -2.82 -62.68
C GLN A 237 -33.43 -1.55 -63.53
N PHE A 238 -32.28 -0.87 -63.39
CA PHE A 238 -31.84 0.23 -64.25
C PHE A 238 -30.73 -0.27 -65.18
N TYR A 239 -30.83 -0.08 -66.50
CA TYR A 239 -29.84 -0.63 -67.43
C TYR A 239 -29.38 0.31 -68.54
N VAL A 240 -28.10 0.64 -68.55
CA VAL A 240 -27.45 1.41 -69.61
C VAL A 240 -27.07 0.47 -70.75
N GLY A 241 -27.77 0.58 -71.89
CA GLY A 241 -27.60 -0.34 -73.02
C GLY A 241 -26.35 -0.12 -73.87
N ALA A 242 -25.82 1.11 -73.89
CA ALA A 242 -24.61 1.46 -74.64
C ALA A 242 -23.36 1.38 -73.73
N SER A 243 -22.31 0.70 -74.19
CA SER A 243 -21.03 0.60 -73.46
C SER A 243 -20.26 1.93 -73.46
N GLU A 244 -20.48 2.73 -74.50
CA GLU A 244 -19.87 4.01 -74.82
C GLU A 244 -20.44 5.15 -73.95
N ALA A 245 -21.62 4.95 -73.35
CA ALA A 245 -22.33 5.90 -72.50
C ALA A 245 -21.68 6.01 -71.11
N THR A 246 -20.44 6.50 -71.09
CA THR A 246 -19.61 6.60 -69.89
C THR A 246 -20.17 7.57 -68.85
N SER A 247 -20.99 8.55 -69.29
CA SER A 247 -21.64 9.56 -68.47
C SER A 247 -23.16 9.37 -68.32
N ALA A 248 -23.69 8.17 -68.61
CA ALA A 248 -25.06 7.82 -68.27
C ALA A 248 -25.31 7.92 -66.75
N THR A 249 -26.53 8.31 -66.35
CA THR A 249 -26.92 8.40 -64.95
C THR A 249 -28.13 7.53 -64.65
N THR A 250 -28.14 6.88 -63.50
CA THR A 250 -29.30 6.15 -62.97
C THR A 250 -29.82 6.89 -61.74
N SER A 251 -31.11 7.20 -61.69
CA SER A 251 -31.70 8.03 -60.62
C SER A 251 -33.00 7.45 -60.08
N LEU A 252 -33.11 7.44 -58.75
CA LEU A 252 -34.37 7.25 -58.04
C LEU A 252 -34.73 8.58 -57.38
N THR A 253 -36.02 8.94 -57.40
CA THR A 253 -36.58 10.10 -56.70
C THR A 253 -37.81 9.63 -55.95
N VAL A 254 -37.92 10.00 -54.67
CA VAL A 254 -39.07 9.67 -53.84
C VAL A 254 -39.49 10.93 -53.08
N SER A 255 -40.76 11.31 -53.20
CA SER A 255 -41.32 12.54 -52.63
C SER A 255 -42.74 12.34 -52.11
N ASP A 256 -43.19 13.26 -51.27
CA ASP A 256 -44.53 13.32 -50.67
C ASP A 256 -44.93 12.04 -49.93
N ASN A 257 -44.01 11.56 -49.06
CA ASN A 257 -44.16 10.39 -48.20
C ASN A 257 -44.27 9.05 -48.96
N ALA A 258 -43.98 9.02 -50.26
CA ALA A 258 -44.14 7.84 -51.09
C ALA A 258 -43.32 6.63 -50.61
N ILE A 259 -43.84 5.43 -50.87
CA ILE A 259 -43.19 4.16 -50.51
C ILE A 259 -42.83 3.38 -51.77
N VAL A 260 -41.53 3.13 -51.96
CA VAL A 260 -41.01 2.18 -52.95
C VAL A 260 -40.63 0.89 -52.22
N ASP A 261 -41.29 -0.21 -52.58
CA ASP A 261 -41.10 -1.53 -51.99
C ASP A 261 -40.56 -2.51 -53.03
N ALA A 262 -39.25 -2.75 -53.01
CA ALA A 262 -38.59 -3.79 -53.80
C ALA A 262 -38.09 -4.95 -52.92
N ARG A 263 -38.82 -5.30 -51.85
CA ARG A 263 -38.44 -6.42 -50.97
C ARG A 263 -38.27 -7.76 -51.70
N ASN A 264 -39.09 -8.00 -52.73
CA ASN A 264 -39.10 -9.25 -53.50
C ASN A 264 -38.24 -9.16 -54.78
N GLY A 265 -36.97 -8.78 -54.63
CA GLY A 265 -35.98 -8.81 -55.72
C GLY A 265 -34.87 -7.76 -55.61
N GLY A 266 -35.06 -6.68 -54.85
CA GLY A 266 -34.09 -5.61 -54.69
C GLY A 266 -34.05 -4.62 -55.87
N ILE A 267 -33.10 -3.69 -55.79
CA ILE A 267 -32.86 -2.63 -56.76
C ILE A 267 -31.44 -2.76 -57.31
N SER A 268 -31.30 -2.89 -58.62
CA SER A 268 -29.98 -2.98 -59.28
C SER A 268 -29.79 -1.91 -60.36
N ALA A 269 -28.53 -1.56 -60.60
CA ALA A 269 -28.13 -0.77 -61.75
C ALA A 269 -26.96 -1.43 -62.49
N LEU A 270 -27.06 -1.49 -63.81
CA LEU A 270 -26.13 -2.22 -64.68
C LEU A 270 -25.81 -1.38 -65.93
N ARG A 271 -24.58 -1.54 -66.44
CA ARG A 271 -24.18 -1.14 -67.79
C ARG A 271 -23.52 -2.34 -68.44
N ILE A 272 -24.10 -2.90 -69.50
CA ILE A 272 -23.61 -4.14 -70.13
C ILE A 272 -23.28 -5.30 -69.16
N SER A 273 -22.02 -5.46 -68.73
CA SER A 273 -21.53 -6.45 -67.76
C SER A 273 -20.84 -5.81 -66.54
N GLU A 274 -21.07 -4.52 -66.32
CA GLU A 274 -20.56 -3.69 -65.23
C GLU A 274 -21.70 -3.37 -64.26
N THR A 275 -21.49 -3.62 -62.97
CA THR A 275 -22.42 -3.20 -61.91
C THR A 275 -22.20 -1.73 -61.60
N LEU A 276 -23.25 -0.93 -61.74
CA LEU A 276 -23.28 0.48 -61.35
C LEU A 276 -23.75 0.60 -59.88
N PRO A 277 -23.48 1.73 -59.21
CA PRO A 277 -24.07 2.01 -57.89
C PRO A 277 -25.60 1.99 -57.95
N THR A 278 -26.24 1.27 -57.03
CA THR A 278 -27.71 1.27 -56.89
C THR A 278 -28.23 2.70 -56.67
N PRO A 279 -29.25 3.16 -57.40
CA PRO A 279 -29.73 4.53 -57.29
C PRO A 279 -30.38 4.78 -55.93
N THR A 280 -29.89 5.79 -55.21
CA THR A 280 -30.52 6.30 -54.00
C THR A 280 -31.45 7.46 -54.33
N PRO A 281 -32.50 7.72 -53.53
CA PRO A 281 -33.37 8.89 -53.67
C PRO A 281 -32.62 10.21 -53.78
N THR A 282 -32.93 10.97 -54.82
CA THR A 282 -32.36 12.28 -55.18
C THR A 282 -33.44 13.37 -55.29
N GLY A 283 -33.02 14.64 -55.42
CA GLY A 283 -33.92 15.81 -55.47
C GLY A 283 -33.94 16.67 -54.20
N ASP A 284 -34.82 17.68 -54.19
CA ASP A 284 -34.95 18.67 -53.10
C ASP A 284 -36.00 18.27 -52.04
N ASN A 285 -37.05 17.55 -52.45
CA ASN A 285 -38.13 17.07 -51.57
C ASN A 285 -38.05 15.55 -51.38
N ARG A 286 -36.92 15.03 -50.88
CA ARG A 286 -36.69 13.59 -50.68
C ARG A 286 -37.47 13.02 -49.49
N SER A 287 -38.79 13.13 -49.46
CA SER A 287 -39.64 12.58 -48.40
C SER A 287 -40.26 11.25 -48.83
N GLY A 288 -39.75 10.14 -48.30
CA GLY A 288 -40.36 8.81 -48.50
C GLY A 288 -39.52 7.65 -48.00
N ILE A 289 -39.95 6.43 -48.31
CA ILE A 289 -39.31 5.18 -47.86
C ILE A 289 -38.97 4.32 -49.07
N VAL A 290 -37.76 3.78 -49.12
CA VAL A 290 -37.33 2.82 -50.13
C VAL A 290 -36.87 1.53 -49.47
N PHE A 291 -37.46 0.40 -49.85
CA PHE A 291 -36.95 -0.94 -49.55
C PHE A 291 -36.17 -1.49 -50.74
N ASP A 292 -34.90 -1.78 -50.49
CA ASP A 292 -34.02 -2.55 -51.37
C ASP A 292 -33.75 -3.91 -50.70
N GLY A 293 -34.38 -4.97 -51.24
CA GLY A 293 -34.42 -6.28 -50.58
C GLY A 293 -34.96 -6.17 -49.16
N SER A 294 -34.33 -6.83 -48.19
CA SER A 294 -34.74 -6.79 -46.78
C SER A 294 -34.46 -5.44 -46.06
N THR A 295 -33.96 -4.42 -46.75
CA THR A 295 -33.50 -3.15 -46.13
C THR A 295 -34.32 -1.96 -46.61
N GLY A 296 -35.17 -1.44 -45.72
CA GLY A 296 -35.83 -0.14 -45.85
C GLY A 296 -34.94 1.01 -45.40
N THR A 297 -35.02 2.16 -46.06
CA THR A 297 -34.42 3.43 -45.62
C THR A 297 -35.43 4.55 -45.76
N VAL A 298 -35.56 5.36 -44.71
CA VAL A 298 -36.36 6.59 -44.68
C VAL A 298 -35.51 7.75 -45.18
N TYR A 299 -36.08 8.54 -46.08
CA TYR A 299 -35.48 9.77 -46.60
C TYR A 299 -36.35 10.95 -46.17
N GLY A 300 -35.72 11.99 -45.62
CA GLY A 300 -36.39 13.24 -45.24
C GLY A 300 -37.39 13.06 -44.10
N ASP A 301 -38.37 13.97 -44.06
CA ASP A 301 -39.49 13.89 -43.12
C ASP A 301 -40.65 13.11 -43.76
N VAL A 302 -41.01 11.98 -43.16
CA VAL A 302 -42.07 11.07 -43.64
C VAL A 302 -43.15 10.91 -42.59
N THR A 303 -44.41 11.06 -42.98
CA THR A 303 -45.58 10.64 -42.19
C THR A 303 -46.26 9.46 -42.89
N LEU A 304 -46.51 8.37 -42.16
CA LEU A 304 -47.21 7.21 -42.71
C LEU A 304 -48.72 7.44 -42.76
N ASP A 305 -49.27 7.55 -43.96
CA ASP A 305 -50.73 7.56 -44.17
C ASP A 305 -51.31 6.13 -44.30
N GLU A 306 -50.52 5.17 -44.77
CA GLU A 306 -50.90 3.76 -44.91
C GLU A 306 -50.13 2.83 -43.94
N SER A 307 -50.68 1.62 -43.71
CA SER A 307 -50.08 0.65 -42.80
C SER A 307 -48.79 0.04 -43.34
N LEU A 308 -47.66 0.29 -42.67
CA LEU A 308 -46.37 -0.33 -42.99
C LEU A 308 -46.06 -1.45 -41.99
N THR A 309 -45.63 -2.61 -42.49
CA THR A 309 -45.12 -3.70 -41.63
C THR A 309 -43.66 -3.99 -41.97
N ILE A 310 -42.80 -3.92 -40.95
CA ILE A 310 -41.42 -4.40 -40.99
C ILE A 310 -41.44 -5.83 -40.48
N ASN A 311 -41.16 -6.81 -41.35
CA ASN A 311 -41.20 -8.22 -41.02
C ASN A 311 -39.94 -8.69 -40.28
N GLN A 312 -40.00 -9.89 -39.71
CA GLN A 312 -38.84 -10.50 -39.06
C GLN A 312 -37.71 -10.71 -40.08
N GLY A 313 -36.51 -10.19 -39.78
CA GLY A 313 -35.36 -10.21 -40.68
C GLY A 313 -35.25 -8.99 -41.61
N GLU A 314 -36.29 -8.14 -41.68
CA GLU A 314 -36.20 -6.85 -42.34
C GLU A 314 -35.61 -5.78 -41.40
N THR A 315 -34.93 -4.79 -41.98
CA THR A 315 -34.41 -3.61 -41.26
C THR A 315 -34.96 -2.34 -41.89
N LEU A 316 -35.43 -1.38 -41.09
CA LEU A 316 -35.78 -0.03 -41.52
C LEU A 316 -34.83 0.99 -40.90
N THR A 317 -34.02 1.67 -41.71
CA THR A 317 -33.06 2.68 -41.24
C THR A 317 -33.65 4.09 -41.33
N ILE A 318 -33.51 4.88 -40.27
CA ILE A 318 -33.82 6.30 -40.22
C ILE A 318 -32.48 7.05 -40.03
N PRO A 319 -31.85 7.54 -41.11
CA PRO A 319 -30.54 8.18 -41.05
C PRO A 319 -30.59 9.59 -40.44
N GLU A 320 -29.42 10.15 -40.13
CA GLU A 320 -29.26 11.50 -39.59
C GLU A 320 -30.01 12.55 -40.42
N GLY A 321 -30.80 13.38 -39.73
CA GLY A 321 -31.63 14.42 -40.35
C GLY A 321 -32.92 13.94 -41.00
N SER A 322 -33.25 12.64 -40.97
CA SER A 322 -34.56 12.12 -41.39
C SER A 322 -35.49 11.86 -40.20
N THR A 323 -36.80 12.00 -40.44
CA THR A 323 -37.86 11.76 -39.45
C THR A 323 -38.88 10.78 -40.01
N LEU A 324 -39.29 9.80 -39.22
CA LEU A 324 -40.46 8.96 -39.51
C LEU A 324 -41.53 9.16 -38.44
N ASN A 325 -42.63 9.83 -38.79
CA ASN A 325 -43.84 9.82 -37.98
C ASN A 325 -44.69 8.59 -38.34
N SER A 326 -44.69 7.62 -37.42
CA SER A 326 -45.43 6.36 -37.60
C SER A 326 -46.95 6.51 -37.63
N ASN A 327 -47.51 7.63 -37.12
CA ASN A 327 -48.94 7.99 -37.20
C ASN A 327 -49.97 6.91 -36.79
N GLY A 328 -49.60 5.92 -35.98
CA GLY A 328 -50.47 4.78 -35.65
C GLY A 328 -50.44 3.62 -36.66
N ASN A 329 -49.67 3.74 -37.73
CA ASN A 329 -49.70 2.87 -38.92
C ASN A 329 -48.48 1.91 -39.03
N LEU A 330 -47.41 2.13 -38.27
CA LEU A 330 -46.21 1.27 -38.31
C LEU A 330 -46.34 0.05 -37.39
N THR A 331 -46.24 -1.14 -37.97
CA THR A 331 -46.13 -2.43 -37.28
C THR A 331 -44.68 -2.90 -37.32
N ASN A 332 -44.04 -3.09 -36.16
CA ASN A 332 -42.65 -3.59 -36.11
C ASN A 332 -42.56 -5.04 -35.64
N LYS A 333 -41.98 -5.91 -36.48
CA LYS A 333 -41.57 -7.30 -36.15
C LYS A 333 -40.10 -7.59 -36.51
N GLY A 334 -39.39 -6.59 -37.08
CA GLY A 334 -37.99 -6.66 -37.45
C GLY A 334 -37.18 -5.61 -36.69
N THR A 335 -36.16 -5.06 -37.36
CA THR A 335 -35.28 -4.04 -36.78
C THR A 335 -35.66 -2.65 -37.31
N ILE A 336 -35.73 -1.65 -36.42
CA ILE A 336 -35.78 -0.22 -36.82
C ILE A 336 -34.54 0.46 -36.27
N LEU A 337 -33.68 0.95 -37.14
CA LEU A 337 -32.38 1.55 -36.81
C LEU A 337 -32.43 3.07 -37.00
N ALA A 338 -32.62 3.82 -35.91
CA ALA A 338 -32.54 5.28 -35.95
C ALA A 338 -31.07 5.75 -35.84
N SER A 339 -30.36 5.74 -36.98
CA SER A 339 -28.94 6.11 -37.11
C SER A 339 -28.80 7.63 -37.20
N GLY A 340 -29.15 8.33 -36.12
CA GLY A 340 -29.18 9.80 -36.03
C GLY A 340 -30.50 10.45 -36.44
N GLY A 341 -31.42 9.69 -37.04
CA GLY A 341 -32.79 10.15 -37.34
C GLY A 341 -33.78 9.97 -36.18
N THR A 342 -35.02 10.43 -36.37
CA THR A 342 -36.07 10.41 -35.32
C THR A 342 -37.26 9.52 -35.71
N LEU A 343 -37.74 8.68 -34.78
CA LEU A 343 -39.04 7.99 -34.90
C LEU A 343 -40.08 8.62 -33.97
N GLU A 344 -41.18 9.11 -34.56
CA GLU A 344 -42.30 9.72 -33.86
C GLU A 344 -43.61 8.93 -34.05
N GLY A 345 -44.69 9.38 -33.40
CA GLY A 345 -46.02 8.75 -33.47
C GLY A 345 -46.17 7.46 -32.64
N THR A 346 -47.39 6.94 -32.54
CA THR A 346 -47.66 5.63 -31.93
C THR A 346 -47.48 4.50 -32.94
N LEU A 347 -46.97 3.34 -32.51
CA LEU A 347 -47.01 2.13 -33.34
C LEU A 347 -48.42 1.52 -33.31
N SER A 348 -48.82 0.83 -34.38
CA SER A 348 -50.07 0.06 -34.44
C SER A 348 -50.02 -1.16 -33.50
N ASN A 349 -48.88 -1.86 -33.50
CA ASN A 349 -48.54 -3.00 -32.67
C ASN A 349 -47.01 -3.27 -32.77
N GLY A 350 -46.43 -3.92 -31.77
CA GLY A 350 -45.00 -4.27 -31.71
C GLY A 350 -44.16 -3.35 -30.81
N THR A 351 -42.87 -3.67 -30.71
CA THR A 351 -41.93 -2.97 -29.82
C THR A 351 -41.42 -1.68 -30.46
N ARG A 352 -41.51 -0.56 -29.72
CA ARG A 352 -40.87 0.71 -30.12
C ARG A 352 -39.34 0.54 -30.09
N PRO A 353 -38.60 1.02 -31.10
CA PRO A 353 -37.16 1.11 -31.00
C PRO A 353 -36.78 2.10 -29.89
N THR A 354 -36.22 1.57 -28.82
CA THR A 354 -35.57 2.32 -27.74
C THR A 354 -34.10 2.53 -28.12
N THR A 355 -33.85 3.39 -29.13
CA THR A 355 -32.49 3.78 -29.51
C THR A 355 -31.75 4.25 -28.26
N PRO A 356 -30.67 3.57 -27.82
CA PRO A 356 -29.92 4.02 -26.66
C PRO A 356 -29.28 5.37 -26.96
N ASN A 357 -29.37 6.31 -26.03
CA ASN A 357 -28.67 7.58 -26.13
C ASN A 357 -27.39 7.51 -25.29
N ILE A 358 -26.23 7.47 -25.94
CA ILE A 358 -24.92 7.52 -25.28
C ILE A 358 -24.72 8.94 -24.74
N THR A 359 -24.73 9.08 -23.42
CA THR A 359 -24.57 10.35 -22.70
C THR A 359 -23.10 10.66 -22.40
N GLU A 360 -22.25 9.64 -22.29
CA GLU A 360 -20.80 9.81 -22.14
C GLU A 360 -20.03 8.83 -23.04
N GLN A 361 -19.06 9.36 -23.77
CA GLN A 361 -18.23 8.65 -24.75
C GLN A 361 -16.93 8.14 -24.11
N PRO A 362 -16.31 7.06 -24.62
CA PRO A 362 -15.00 6.65 -24.15
C PRO A 362 -13.94 7.64 -24.66
N TYR A 363 -12.88 7.81 -23.89
CA TYR A 363 -11.79 8.75 -24.18
C TYR A 363 -10.45 8.03 -24.37
N ASP A 364 -9.53 8.65 -25.11
CA ASP A 364 -8.17 8.12 -25.32
C ASP A 364 -7.44 7.92 -23.98
N TYR A 365 -6.77 6.78 -23.82
CA TYR A 365 -6.11 6.38 -22.58
C TYR A 365 -4.61 6.19 -22.79
N THR A 366 -3.78 6.71 -21.88
CA THR A 366 -2.32 6.54 -21.93
C THR A 366 -1.82 5.92 -20.63
N VAL A 367 -1.08 4.81 -20.74
CA VAL A 367 -0.57 4.02 -19.61
C VAL A 367 0.87 3.57 -19.85
N THR A 368 1.57 3.23 -18.79
CA THR A 368 2.86 2.52 -18.83
C THR A 368 2.60 1.02 -18.96
N GLU A 369 3.47 0.32 -19.70
CA GLU A 369 3.43 -1.14 -19.80
C GLU A 369 3.40 -1.84 -18.42
N GLY A 370 2.38 -2.69 -18.24
CA GLY A 370 2.04 -3.37 -16.99
C GLY A 370 0.95 -2.68 -16.15
N GLU A 371 0.53 -1.46 -16.48
CA GLU A 371 -0.61 -0.79 -15.83
C GLU A 371 -1.95 -1.17 -16.49
N ASP A 372 -3.04 -1.01 -15.74
CA ASP A 372 -4.40 -1.29 -16.21
C ASP A 372 -4.97 -0.08 -16.97
N ALA A 373 -5.76 -0.34 -18.02
CA ALA A 373 -6.49 0.69 -18.77
C ALA A 373 -7.99 0.40 -18.76
N THR A 374 -8.82 1.41 -18.48
CA THR A 374 -10.29 1.24 -18.42
C THR A 374 -11.00 2.23 -19.33
N PHE A 375 -11.85 1.70 -20.20
CA PHE A 375 -12.76 2.47 -21.05
C PHE A 375 -14.18 2.38 -20.48
N THR A 376 -14.96 3.46 -20.61
CA THR A 376 -16.31 3.59 -20.06
C THR A 376 -17.25 4.21 -21.08
N VAL A 377 -18.51 3.80 -21.05
CA VAL A 377 -19.62 4.49 -21.72
C VAL A 377 -20.78 4.67 -20.75
N GLU A 378 -21.41 5.84 -20.77
CA GLU A 378 -22.73 6.03 -20.15
C GLU A 378 -23.78 6.09 -21.25
N ALA A 379 -24.88 5.37 -21.07
CA ALA A 379 -25.99 5.37 -22.00
C ALA A 379 -27.34 5.26 -21.27
N SER A 380 -28.36 5.82 -21.91
CA SER A 380 -29.72 5.91 -21.37
C SER A 380 -30.74 5.40 -22.37
N ALA A 381 -31.80 4.75 -21.88
CA ALA A 381 -32.98 4.39 -22.65
C ALA A 381 -34.24 4.63 -21.81
N TRP A 382 -35.37 4.85 -22.48
CA TRP A 382 -36.58 5.37 -21.84
C TRP A 382 -37.24 4.43 -20.82
N SER A 383 -37.03 3.11 -20.88
CA SER A 383 -37.69 2.16 -19.97
C SER A 383 -37.06 0.76 -19.85
N GLU A 384 -35.80 0.55 -20.27
CA GLU A 384 -35.28 -0.80 -20.56
C GLU A 384 -33.83 -1.03 -20.13
N THR A 385 -33.48 -2.29 -19.83
CA THR A 385 -32.10 -2.72 -19.56
C THR A 385 -31.28 -2.70 -20.85
N LEU A 386 -30.19 -1.93 -20.84
CA LEU A 386 -29.21 -1.92 -21.93
C LEU A 386 -28.27 -3.12 -21.84
N THR A 387 -27.87 -3.65 -22.99
CA THR A 387 -26.73 -4.56 -23.12
C THR A 387 -25.58 -3.85 -23.83
N TYR A 388 -24.35 -4.27 -23.54
CA TYR A 388 -23.13 -3.69 -24.07
C TYR A 388 -22.31 -4.79 -24.76
N GLN A 389 -21.48 -4.43 -25.73
CA GLN A 389 -20.49 -5.30 -26.33
C GLN A 389 -19.30 -4.45 -26.76
N TRP A 390 -18.16 -4.63 -26.09
CA TRP A 390 -16.93 -3.94 -26.50
C TRP A 390 -16.33 -4.58 -27.75
N GLN A 391 -15.77 -3.72 -28.61
CA GLN A 391 -15.07 -4.09 -29.82
C GLN A 391 -13.67 -3.48 -29.84
N GLN A 392 -12.73 -4.22 -30.40
CA GLN A 392 -11.35 -3.82 -30.61
C GLN A 392 -11.03 -3.71 -32.11
N SER A 393 -10.19 -2.74 -32.45
CA SER A 393 -9.55 -2.54 -33.74
C SER A 393 -8.04 -2.53 -33.55
N THR A 394 -7.32 -3.21 -34.44
CA THR A 394 -5.84 -3.24 -34.49
C THR A 394 -5.29 -2.63 -35.78
N ASP A 395 -6.17 -2.09 -36.63
CA ASP A 395 -5.90 -1.59 -37.98
C ASP A 395 -6.43 -0.16 -38.21
N ASN A 396 -6.39 0.66 -37.15
CA ASN A 396 -6.83 2.06 -37.11
C ASN A 396 -8.29 2.25 -37.56
N GLY A 397 -9.16 1.32 -37.16
CA GLY A 397 -10.61 1.42 -37.25
C GLY A 397 -11.19 0.82 -38.52
N SER A 398 -10.35 0.18 -39.34
CA SER A 398 -10.72 -0.42 -40.62
C SER A 398 -11.54 -1.69 -40.43
N SER A 399 -11.26 -2.48 -39.38
CA SER A 399 -12.04 -3.64 -38.96
C SER A 399 -12.21 -3.69 -37.44
N TRP A 400 -13.27 -4.35 -36.98
CA TRP A 400 -13.68 -4.37 -35.58
C TRP A 400 -14.08 -5.78 -35.15
N THR A 401 -13.45 -6.29 -34.11
CA THR A 401 -13.72 -7.63 -33.54
C THR A 401 -14.33 -7.49 -32.16
N ASN A 402 -15.37 -8.29 -31.86
CA ASN A 402 -15.95 -8.33 -30.51
C ASN A 402 -14.92 -8.88 -29.51
N ILE A 403 -14.80 -8.24 -28.35
CA ILE A 403 -14.04 -8.76 -27.22
C ILE A 403 -14.96 -9.72 -26.45
N GLU A 404 -14.58 -11.00 -26.37
CA GLU A 404 -15.44 -12.04 -25.79
C GLU A 404 -15.79 -11.74 -24.31
N SER A 405 -17.05 -11.91 -23.95
CA SER A 405 -17.60 -11.70 -22.59
C SER A 405 -17.57 -10.26 -22.04
N GLU A 406 -17.03 -9.28 -22.78
CA GLU A 406 -16.96 -7.88 -22.34
C GLU A 406 -18.25 -7.12 -22.64
N THR A 407 -19.27 -7.40 -21.82
CA THR A 407 -20.65 -6.93 -22.02
C THR A 407 -21.13 -5.93 -20.96
N ASN A 408 -20.22 -5.19 -20.34
CA ASN A 408 -20.51 -4.16 -19.33
C ASN A 408 -20.34 -2.74 -19.90
N ALA A 409 -20.90 -1.74 -19.19
CA ALA A 409 -20.71 -0.32 -19.50
C ALA A 409 -19.24 0.15 -19.36
N SER A 410 -18.39 -0.64 -18.70
CA SER A 410 -16.94 -0.44 -18.64
C SER A 410 -16.20 -1.69 -19.12
N TYR A 411 -15.01 -1.49 -19.69
CA TYR A 411 -14.07 -2.55 -20.06
C TYR A 411 -12.68 -2.22 -19.52
N THR A 412 -12.06 -3.16 -18.81
CA THR A 412 -10.74 -2.99 -18.19
C THR A 412 -9.75 -4.01 -18.76
N ILE A 413 -8.69 -3.51 -19.38
CA ILE A 413 -7.53 -4.29 -19.78
C ILE A 413 -6.61 -4.39 -18.57
N ASN A 414 -6.53 -5.57 -17.96
CA ASN A 414 -5.61 -5.84 -16.86
C ASN A 414 -4.18 -6.04 -17.39
N SER A 415 -3.20 -5.30 -16.89
CA SER A 415 -1.79 -5.35 -17.29
C SER A 415 -1.55 -5.20 -18.80
N THR A 416 -1.64 -3.98 -19.31
CA THR A 416 -1.35 -3.64 -20.72
C THR A 416 0.10 -3.98 -21.14
N ASN A 417 0.32 -4.19 -22.44
CA ASN A 417 1.65 -4.41 -23.00
C ASN A 417 1.90 -3.62 -24.30
N THR A 418 3.16 -3.42 -24.66
CA THR A 418 3.58 -2.59 -25.80
C THR A 418 3.04 -3.01 -27.17
N SER A 419 2.61 -4.26 -27.37
CA SER A 419 1.97 -4.67 -28.65
C SER A 419 0.56 -4.10 -28.82
N MET A 420 -0.07 -3.62 -27.74
CA MET A 420 -1.40 -3.00 -27.75
C MET A 420 -1.36 -1.49 -28.06
N ASN A 421 -0.17 -0.90 -28.24
CA ASN A 421 -0.04 0.53 -28.48
C ASN A 421 -0.63 0.93 -29.85
N GLY A 422 -1.62 1.82 -29.84
CA GLY A 422 -2.38 2.24 -31.02
C GLY A 422 -3.64 1.41 -31.27
N TYR A 423 -3.95 0.41 -30.43
CA TYR A 423 -5.23 -0.31 -30.52
C TYR A 423 -6.39 0.62 -30.15
N GLN A 424 -7.51 0.41 -30.83
CA GLN A 424 -8.71 1.24 -30.72
C GLN A 424 -9.88 0.44 -30.17
N TYR A 425 -10.73 1.10 -29.40
CA TYR A 425 -11.82 0.51 -28.64
C TYR A 425 -13.10 1.32 -28.83
N ARG A 426 -14.23 0.63 -28.97
CA ARG A 426 -15.57 1.23 -28.99
C ARG A 426 -16.57 0.26 -28.37
N CYS A 427 -17.68 0.78 -27.87
CA CYS A 427 -18.77 -0.03 -27.31
C CYS A 427 -19.99 0.00 -28.24
N VAL A 428 -20.58 -1.17 -28.47
CA VAL A 428 -21.90 -1.31 -29.10
C VAL A 428 -22.92 -1.43 -27.99
N VAL A 429 -23.75 -0.40 -27.82
CA VAL A 429 -24.81 -0.34 -26.78
C VAL A 429 -26.14 -0.68 -27.42
N THR A 430 -26.87 -1.65 -26.87
CA THR A 430 -28.09 -2.19 -27.48
C THR A 430 -29.28 -2.11 -26.54
N GLY A 431 -30.40 -1.54 -27.02
CA GLY A 431 -31.69 -1.51 -26.32
C GLY A 431 -32.46 -2.83 -26.46
N SER A 432 -33.49 -3.07 -25.65
CA SER A 432 -34.15 -4.40 -25.65
C SER A 432 -34.95 -4.69 -26.92
N GLY A 433 -35.27 -3.65 -27.71
CA GLY A 433 -35.76 -3.78 -29.09
C GLY A 433 -34.73 -4.23 -30.12
N GLY A 434 -33.50 -4.60 -29.71
CA GLY A 434 -32.42 -5.04 -30.60
C GLY A 434 -31.72 -3.91 -31.37
N VAL A 435 -32.00 -2.66 -31.02
CA VAL A 435 -31.44 -1.47 -31.67
C VAL A 435 -30.12 -1.09 -31.01
N SER A 436 -29.04 -1.07 -31.79
CA SER A 436 -27.70 -0.74 -31.32
C SER A 436 -27.26 0.65 -31.78
N VAL A 437 -26.55 1.36 -30.89
CA VAL A 437 -25.72 2.51 -31.21
C VAL A 437 -24.26 2.19 -30.90
N ILE A 438 -23.34 2.82 -31.63
CA ILE A 438 -21.90 2.60 -31.46
C ILE A 438 -21.30 3.87 -30.86
N SER A 439 -20.45 3.72 -29.84
CA SER A 439 -19.72 4.85 -29.26
C SER A 439 -18.71 5.45 -30.24
N GLN A 440 -18.20 6.63 -29.90
CA GLN A 440 -16.95 7.13 -30.47
C GLN A 440 -15.81 6.13 -30.18
N THR A 441 -14.76 6.23 -30.97
CA THR A 441 -13.55 5.41 -30.84
C THR A 441 -12.58 6.06 -29.86
N ALA A 442 -12.06 5.26 -28.93
CA ALA A 442 -10.98 5.63 -28.02
C ALA A 442 -9.72 4.82 -28.34
N THR A 443 -8.55 5.46 -28.25
CA THR A 443 -7.24 4.89 -28.56
C THR A 443 -6.47 4.59 -27.28
N LEU A 444 -5.84 3.42 -27.22
CA LEU A 444 -4.90 3.05 -26.17
C LEU A 444 -3.46 3.40 -26.60
N THR A 445 -2.79 4.25 -25.84
CA THR A 445 -1.34 4.48 -25.95
C THR A 445 -0.64 3.73 -24.81
N VAL A 446 0.19 2.75 -25.13
CA VAL A 446 1.00 2.02 -24.15
C VAL A 446 2.46 2.44 -24.28
N GLN A 447 2.94 3.19 -23.30
CA GLN A 447 4.32 3.61 -23.22
C GLN A 447 5.17 2.45 -22.68
N ALA A 448 6.23 2.09 -23.40
CA ALA A 448 7.18 1.07 -22.94
C ALA A 448 7.72 1.44 -21.56
N LYS A 449 7.74 0.48 -20.63
CA LYS A 449 8.23 0.74 -19.28
C LYS A 449 9.71 1.15 -19.35
N PRO A 450 10.13 2.25 -18.69
CA PRO A 450 11.53 2.66 -18.70
C PRO A 450 12.44 1.51 -18.26
N ALA A 451 13.45 1.20 -19.08
CA ALA A 451 14.43 0.18 -18.75
C ALA A 451 15.18 0.58 -17.46
N SER A 452 15.22 -0.32 -16.48
CA SER A 452 15.94 -0.07 -15.24
C SER A 452 17.44 0.00 -15.49
N VAL A 453 18.08 1.10 -15.10
CA VAL A 453 19.54 1.25 -15.07
C VAL A 453 20.04 0.50 -13.82
N PRO A 454 20.78 -0.62 -13.98
CA PRO A 454 21.25 -1.42 -12.85
C PRO A 454 22.43 -0.76 -12.14
N VAL A 455 22.61 -1.08 -10.86
CA VAL A 455 23.81 -0.72 -10.12
C VAL A 455 25.00 -1.54 -10.65
N THR A 456 26.10 -0.85 -10.91
CA THR A 456 27.38 -1.43 -11.38
C THR A 456 28.52 -1.22 -10.39
N GLY A 457 28.37 -0.28 -9.45
CA GLY A 457 29.32 -0.04 -8.37
C GLY A 457 28.65 0.51 -7.12
N VAL A 458 29.19 0.14 -5.96
CA VAL A 458 28.95 0.81 -4.68
C VAL A 458 30.31 1.27 -4.16
N LYS A 459 30.40 2.48 -3.63
CA LYS A 459 31.61 3.03 -3.01
C LYS A 459 31.31 3.56 -1.62
N LEU A 460 32.12 3.22 -0.63
CA LEU A 460 32.03 3.81 0.70
C LEU A 460 32.93 5.05 0.84
N ASN A 461 32.60 5.93 1.78
CA ASN A 461 33.44 7.07 2.16
C ASN A 461 34.73 6.66 2.90
N LYS A 462 34.75 5.46 3.50
CA LYS A 462 35.86 4.90 4.27
C LYS A 462 36.02 3.41 3.90
N ASP A 463 37.25 2.96 3.75
CA ASP A 463 37.63 1.55 3.58
C ASP A 463 37.96 0.88 4.93
N SER A 464 38.28 1.69 5.92
CA SER A 464 38.64 1.31 7.28
C SER A 464 38.11 2.33 8.30
N LEU A 465 37.76 1.84 9.48
CA LEU A 465 37.21 2.63 10.58
C LEU A 465 37.75 2.07 11.91
N THR A 466 38.17 2.95 12.81
CA THR A 466 38.58 2.57 14.17
C THR A 466 37.71 3.31 15.18
N LEU A 467 37.06 2.57 16.07
CA LEU A 467 36.22 3.09 17.16
C LEU A 467 36.69 2.56 18.51
N GLN A 468 36.40 3.28 19.58
CA GLN A 468 36.41 2.69 20.93
C GLN A 468 35.05 2.04 21.21
N GLU A 469 35.01 1.08 22.14
CA GLU A 469 33.75 0.51 22.65
C GLU A 469 32.72 1.61 22.98
N LYS A 470 31.43 1.38 22.71
CA LYS A 470 30.32 2.37 22.82
C LYS A 470 30.44 3.60 21.90
N GLY A 471 31.52 3.76 21.14
CA GLY A 471 31.64 4.80 20.11
C GLY A 471 30.78 4.51 18.88
N SER A 472 30.51 5.54 18.09
CA SER A 472 29.80 5.43 16.81
C SER A 472 30.34 6.41 15.77
N ASP A 473 30.16 6.06 14.50
CA ASP A 473 30.48 6.88 13.33
C ASP A 473 29.63 6.39 12.15
N THR A 474 29.42 7.24 11.14
CA THR A 474 28.55 6.94 10.00
C THR A 474 29.38 6.65 8.74
N LEU A 475 29.02 5.54 8.08
CA LEU A 475 29.47 5.21 6.74
C LEU A 475 28.43 5.67 5.73
N SER A 476 28.87 6.28 4.63
CA SER A 476 28.00 6.71 3.54
C SER A 476 28.35 5.94 2.27
N ALA A 477 27.36 5.29 1.66
CA ALA A 477 27.51 4.64 0.36
C ALA A 477 27.15 5.59 -0.78
N THR A 478 27.88 5.49 -1.89
CA THR A 478 27.58 6.14 -3.17
C THR A 478 27.38 5.07 -4.23
N VAL A 479 26.23 5.10 -4.90
CA VAL A 479 25.85 4.15 -5.95
C VAL A 479 26.32 4.65 -7.32
N VAL A 480 26.72 3.73 -8.20
CA VAL A 480 27.21 4.01 -9.56
C VAL A 480 26.47 3.08 -10.56
N PRO A 481 25.95 3.62 -11.68
CA PRO A 481 25.96 5.03 -12.05
C PRO A 481 24.95 5.87 -11.22
N ALA A 482 25.08 7.20 -11.27
CA ALA A 482 24.28 8.12 -10.46
C ALA A 482 22.80 8.24 -10.93
N ASP A 483 22.47 7.67 -12.08
CA ASP A 483 21.14 7.51 -12.65
C ASP A 483 20.59 6.07 -12.51
N ALA A 484 21.24 5.22 -11.71
CA ALA A 484 20.72 3.90 -11.37
C ALA A 484 19.30 4.01 -10.79
N THR A 485 18.40 3.14 -11.24
CA THR A 485 16.94 3.25 -10.98
C THR A 485 16.57 2.98 -9.51
N ASN A 486 17.40 2.22 -8.80
CA ASN A 486 17.29 2.04 -7.35
C ASN A 486 18.68 2.24 -6.73
N GLN A 487 18.80 3.28 -5.88
CA GLN A 487 20.05 3.67 -5.22
C GLN A 487 20.06 3.32 -3.72
N ASP A 488 19.04 2.61 -3.23
CA ASP A 488 19.02 2.11 -1.87
C ASP A 488 20.14 1.08 -1.66
N VAL A 489 20.78 1.13 -0.49
CA VAL A 489 21.68 0.09 0.01
C VAL A 489 21.13 -0.57 1.27
N ILE A 490 21.47 -1.84 1.47
CA ILE A 490 21.24 -2.58 2.70
C ILE A 490 22.57 -2.73 3.42
N TRP A 491 22.61 -2.32 4.68
CA TRP A 491 23.77 -2.43 5.55
C TRP A 491 23.77 -3.74 6.35
N LYS A 492 24.95 -4.33 6.54
CA LYS A 492 25.15 -5.53 7.37
C LYS A 492 26.51 -5.50 8.06
N SER A 493 26.55 -5.90 9.33
CA SER A 493 27.79 -6.25 10.04
C SER A 493 28.09 -7.74 9.90
N SER A 494 29.35 -8.11 9.78
CA SER A 494 29.80 -9.51 9.82
C SER A 494 29.65 -10.14 11.21
N ASP A 495 29.75 -9.33 12.26
CA ASP A 495 29.63 -9.76 13.66
C ASP A 495 28.96 -8.67 14.51
N THR A 496 27.71 -8.91 14.87
CA THR A 496 26.89 -8.00 15.69
C THR A 496 27.22 -8.02 17.19
N SER A 497 28.14 -8.88 17.64
CA SER A 497 28.68 -8.84 19.01
C SER A 497 29.83 -7.84 19.15
N ILE A 498 30.54 -7.57 18.04
CA ILE A 498 31.62 -6.56 17.95
C ILE A 498 31.02 -5.20 17.60
N ALA A 499 30.17 -5.11 16.57
CA ALA A 499 29.50 -3.87 16.20
C ALA A 499 28.21 -4.08 15.39
N THR A 500 27.24 -3.19 15.57
CA THR A 500 26.01 -3.11 14.77
C THR A 500 26.08 -1.96 13.76
N VAL A 501 25.23 -2.02 12.73
CA VAL A 501 25.02 -0.94 11.76
C VAL A 501 23.53 -0.78 11.51
N SER A 502 23.04 0.46 11.51
CA SER A 502 21.64 0.81 11.22
C SER A 502 21.41 1.10 9.73
N ALA A 503 20.14 1.24 9.33
CA ALA A 503 19.75 1.41 7.92
C ALA A 503 20.30 2.68 7.25
N ASP A 504 20.67 3.69 8.03
CA ASP A 504 21.31 4.94 7.61
C ASP A 504 22.84 4.82 7.44
N GLY A 505 23.44 3.67 7.76
CA GLY A 505 24.88 3.45 7.74
C GLY A 505 25.62 3.87 9.02
N THR A 506 24.91 4.23 10.09
CA THR A 506 25.53 4.53 11.39
C THR A 506 25.99 3.23 12.07
N VAL A 507 27.30 3.13 12.30
CA VAL A 507 27.98 2.00 12.93
C VAL A 507 28.15 2.27 14.42
N THR A 508 27.79 1.31 15.27
CA THR A 508 27.94 1.41 16.74
C THR A 508 28.81 0.27 17.26
N ALA A 509 29.89 0.62 17.95
CA ALA A 509 30.82 -0.33 18.55
C ALA A 509 30.29 -0.90 19.87
N ILE A 510 30.35 -2.23 20.03
CA ILE A 510 29.81 -2.95 21.19
C ILE A 510 30.94 -3.54 22.05
N SER A 511 31.89 -4.24 21.43
CA SER A 511 33.03 -4.84 22.13
C SER A 511 34.29 -4.80 21.28
N ALA A 512 35.46 -4.80 21.92
CA ALA A 512 36.75 -4.80 21.22
C ALA A 512 36.93 -6.03 20.31
N GLY A 513 37.48 -5.82 19.12
CA GLY A 513 37.60 -6.84 18.07
C GLY A 513 37.56 -6.25 16.67
N THR A 514 37.43 -7.09 15.64
CA THR A 514 37.34 -6.66 14.24
C THR A 514 36.07 -7.18 13.57
N ALA A 515 35.31 -6.30 12.92
CA ALA A 515 34.15 -6.63 12.11
C ALA A 515 34.27 -6.04 10.70
N THR A 516 33.52 -6.57 9.74
CA THR A 516 33.37 -5.97 8.41
C THR A 516 31.95 -5.43 8.28
N ILE A 517 31.83 -4.16 7.91
CA ILE A 517 30.55 -3.51 7.61
C ILE A 517 30.39 -3.44 6.10
N THR A 518 29.32 -4.01 5.56
CA THR A 518 29.04 -4.10 4.11
C THR A 518 27.78 -3.33 3.76
N ALA A 519 27.84 -2.54 2.69
CA ALA A 519 26.68 -1.99 2.00
C ALA A 519 26.45 -2.75 0.69
N THR A 520 25.26 -3.30 0.48
CA THR A 520 24.87 -4.02 -0.74
C THR A 520 23.72 -3.31 -1.44
N ALA A 521 23.80 -3.15 -2.76
CA ALA A 521 22.74 -2.55 -3.56
C ALA A 521 21.43 -3.37 -3.47
N LYS A 522 20.30 -2.67 -3.31
CA LYS A 522 18.97 -3.26 -3.14
C LYS A 522 18.23 -3.52 -4.46
N ASP A 523 18.84 -3.17 -5.59
CA ASP A 523 18.31 -3.37 -6.94
C ASP A 523 18.33 -4.84 -7.41
N GLY A 524 18.98 -5.73 -6.66
CA GLY A 524 19.12 -7.15 -6.99
C GLY A 524 20.40 -7.50 -7.77
N SER A 525 21.24 -6.51 -8.11
CA SER A 525 22.53 -6.73 -8.79
C SER A 525 23.54 -7.52 -7.96
N GLY A 526 23.41 -7.50 -6.63
CA GLY A 526 24.37 -8.09 -5.69
C GLY A 526 25.67 -7.28 -5.52
N VAL A 527 25.80 -6.13 -6.18
CA VAL A 527 26.97 -5.25 -6.06
C VAL A 527 27.06 -4.72 -4.63
N SER A 528 28.26 -4.72 -4.06
CA SER A 528 28.51 -4.30 -2.67
C SER A 528 29.89 -3.69 -2.48
N ALA A 529 30.06 -2.98 -1.37
CA ALA A 529 31.34 -2.51 -0.87
C ALA A 529 31.42 -2.67 0.65
N SER A 530 32.62 -2.83 1.18
CA SER A 530 32.86 -3.10 2.60
C SER A 530 33.89 -2.14 3.22
N CYS A 531 33.75 -1.94 4.53
CA CYS A 531 34.67 -1.20 5.39
C CYS A 531 35.11 -2.13 6.53
N THR A 532 36.41 -2.21 6.79
CA THR A 532 36.95 -2.94 7.94
C THR A 532 36.84 -2.08 9.19
N LEU A 533 36.10 -2.54 10.19
CA LEU A 533 35.97 -1.90 11.49
C LEU A 533 36.89 -2.58 12.50
N THR A 534 37.73 -1.79 13.17
CA THR A 534 38.46 -2.20 14.38
C THR A 534 37.85 -1.49 15.59
N VAL A 535 37.36 -2.24 16.56
CA VAL A 535 36.95 -1.70 17.87
C VAL A 535 38.09 -1.94 18.85
N THR A 536 38.58 -0.89 19.49
CA THR A 536 39.56 -0.98 20.58
C THR A 536 38.88 -0.83 21.94
N HIS A 537 39.50 -1.35 22.99
CA HIS A 537 39.16 -0.96 24.34
C HIS A 537 39.32 0.55 24.56
N GLY A 538 38.65 1.04 25.61
CA GLY A 538 38.92 2.35 26.16
C GLY A 538 40.30 2.43 26.82
N LYS A 539 40.56 3.56 27.49
CA LYS A 539 41.74 3.68 28.34
C LYS A 539 41.71 2.62 29.44
N MET A 540 42.84 1.95 29.64
CA MET A 540 43.05 1.01 30.72
C MET A 540 43.53 1.72 31.98
N VAL A 541 43.03 1.29 33.14
CA VAL A 541 43.44 1.77 34.47
C VAL A 541 44.06 0.61 35.23
N GLN A 542 45.35 0.72 35.51
CA GLN A 542 46.12 -0.24 36.28
C GLN A 542 45.69 -0.22 37.75
N THR A 543 45.43 -1.40 38.30
CA THR A 543 45.34 -1.66 39.74
C THR A 543 46.64 -2.35 40.15
N PRO A 544 47.51 -1.68 40.92
CA PRO A 544 48.82 -2.23 41.25
C PRO A 544 48.73 -3.38 42.25
N LYS A 545 49.67 -4.32 42.16
CA LYS A 545 49.82 -5.42 43.11
C LYS A 545 49.92 -4.92 44.56
N LYS A 546 49.25 -5.63 45.47
CA LYS A 546 49.30 -5.42 46.92
C LYS A 546 49.38 -6.76 47.64
N ASP A 547 50.42 -6.98 48.44
CA ASP A 547 50.58 -8.23 49.19
C ASP A 547 49.52 -8.38 50.30
N ALA A 548 49.20 -9.64 50.63
CA ALA A 548 48.26 -9.99 51.69
C ALA A 548 48.90 -9.93 53.08
N THR A 549 48.10 -9.62 54.12
CA THR A 549 48.54 -9.63 55.53
C THR A 549 48.07 -10.89 56.26
N CYS A 550 48.24 -10.97 57.59
CA CYS A 550 47.69 -12.08 58.38
C CYS A 550 46.14 -12.08 58.49
N THR A 551 45.49 -10.95 58.20
CA THR A 551 44.02 -10.75 58.33
C THR A 551 43.33 -10.10 57.14
N VAL A 552 44.07 -9.52 56.18
CA VAL A 552 43.53 -8.80 55.03
C VAL A 552 44.07 -9.41 53.74
N ASP A 553 43.17 -9.74 52.83
CA ASP A 553 43.51 -10.24 51.50
C ASP A 553 44.28 -9.19 50.68
N GLY A 554 45.25 -9.66 49.90
CA GLY A 554 45.99 -8.90 48.89
C GLY A 554 45.35 -9.02 47.51
N THR A 555 46.04 -8.49 46.51
CA THR A 555 45.55 -8.40 45.13
C THR A 555 46.73 -8.44 44.16
N GLU A 556 46.67 -9.30 43.15
CA GLU A 556 47.60 -9.28 42.01
C GLU A 556 47.32 -8.09 41.08
N GLU A 557 48.27 -7.77 40.20
CA GLU A 557 48.15 -6.66 39.26
C GLU A 557 47.12 -6.97 38.14
N TYR A 558 46.24 -6.01 37.85
CA TYR A 558 45.31 -6.10 36.71
C TYR A 558 44.93 -4.71 36.16
N TRP A 559 44.43 -4.67 34.93
CA TRP A 559 43.95 -3.45 34.26
C TRP A 559 42.43 -3.48 34.12
N THR A 560 41.77 -2.37 34.42
CA THR A 560 40.32 -2.19 34.20
C THR A 560 40.08 -1.28 33.00
N CYS A 561 39.27 -1.69 32.03
CA CYS A 561 38.88 -0.82 30.93
C CYS A 561 37.83 0.21 31.42
N GLU A 562 38.13 1.51 31.31
CA GLU A 562 37.22 2.59 31.74
C GLU A 562 35.85 2.57 31.03
N ILE A 563 35.78 2.00 29.83
CA ILE A 563 34.55 1.97 29.01
C ILE A 563 33.68 0.73 29.27
N CYS A 564 34.21 -0.50 29.16
CA CYS A 564 33.42 -1.72 29.34
C CYS A 564 33.42 -2.28 30.77
N GLY A 565 34.29 -1.81 31.67
CA GLY A 565 34.37 -2.28 33.06
C GLY A 565 34.88 -3.71 33.24
N LYS A 566 35.41 -4.32 32.17
CA LYS A 566 36.10 -5.62 32.22
C LYS A 566 37.53 -5.45 32.76
N HIS A 567 38.05 -6.53 33.34
CA HIS A 567 39.38 -6.59 33.94
C HIS A 567 40.28 -7.50 33.09
N PHE A 568 41.56 -7.14 32.97
CA PHE A 568 42.53 -7.82 32.12
C PHE A 568 43.88 -8.00 32.84
N GLU A 569 44.60 -9.07 32.53
CA GLU A 569 45.96 -9.33 33.07
C GLU A 569 47.03 -8.51 32.34
N ASP A 570 46.65 -7.77 31.30
CA ASP A 570 47.56 -7.02 30.42
C ASP A 570 47.00 -5.65 30.01
N GLU A 571 47.91 -4.68 29.80
CA GLU A 571 47.55 -3.33 29.35
C GLU A 571 46.90 -3.30 27.95
N SER A 572 47.12 -4.32 27.11
CA SER A 572 46.51 -4.37 25.78
C SER A 572 45.08 -4.93 25.75
N GLY A 573 44.57 -5.43 26.89
CA GLY A 573 43.21 -5.91 27.03
C GLY A 573 42.93 -7.22 26.31
N THR A 574 43.92 -8.12 26.26
CA THR A 574 43.83 -9.38 25.50
C THR A 574 43.52 -10.59 26.38
N ILE A 575 43.88 -10.57 27.66
CA ILE A 575 43.70 -11.67 28.61
C ILE A 575 42.69 -11.24 29.67
N LEU A 576 41.45 -11.74 29.56
CA LEU A 576 40.37 -11.42 30.51
C LEU A 576 40.57 -12.10 31.86
N THR A 577 40.35 -11.37 32.96
CA THR A 577 40.43 -11.85 34.34
C THR A 577 39.30 -11.25 35.19
N THR A 578 39.22 -11.59 36.48
CA THR A 578 38.27 -11.03 37.45
C THR A 578 38.95 -10.58 38.74
N PRO A 579 38.36 -9.64 39.51
CA PRO A 579 38.92 -9.23 40.80
C PRO A 579 39.07 -10.36 41.83
N GLU A 580 38.29 -11.45 41.71
CA GLU A 580 38.39 -12.62 42.60
C GLU A 580 39.50 -13.58 42.15
N GLU A 581 39.74 -13.76 40.85
CA GLU A 581 40.90 -14.52 40.34
C GLU A 581 42.23 -13.85 40.70
N ASN A 582 42.25 -12.51 40.75
CA ASN A 582 43.41 -11.73 41.19
C ASN A 582 43.53 -11.62 42.72
N LYS A 583 42.73 -12.35 43.52
CA LYS A 583 42.70 -12.19 44.97
C LYS A 583 43.75 -13.05 45.68
N ILE A 584 44.69 -12.40 46.38
CA ILE A 584 45.71 -13.09 47.20
C ILE A 584 45.13 -13.31 48.61
N GLN A 585 44.84 -14.54 49.00
CA GLN A 585 44.18 -14.81 50.30
C GLN A 585 45.09 -14.46 51.50
N ALA A 586 44.50 -13.97 52.59
CA ALA A 586 45.18 -13.65 53.84
C ALA A 586 45.95 -14.84 54.42
N THR A 587 47.14 -14.57 54.96
CA THR A 587 48.13 -15.62 55.30
C THR A 587 47.85 -16.37 56.61
N GLY A 588 46.87 -15.93 57.41
CA GLY A 588 46.46 -16.52 58.68
C GLY A 588 47.48 -16.37 59.82
N HIS A 589 47.00 -16.45 61.07
CA HIS A 589 47.83 -16.25 62.25
C HIS A 589 48.80 -17.41 62.55
N SER A 590 49.98 -17.07 63.06
CA SER A 590 50.87 -17.97 63.81
C SER A 590 51.27 -17.21 65.07
N TYR A 591 50.93 -17.71 66.25
CA TYR A 591 51.21 -17.02 67.53
C TYR A 591 52.37 -17.69 68.24
N GLY A 592 53.36 -16.91 68.65
CA GLY A 592 54.53 -17.38 69.41
C GLY A 592 54.20 -17.73 70.87
N GLU A 593 55.22 -18.18 71.61
CA GLU A 593 55.11 -18.51 73.04
C GLU A 593 54.63 -17.32 73.89
N PRO A 594 53.80 -17.55 74.94
CA PRO A 594 53.23 -16.49 75.75
C PRO A 594 54.27 -15.77 76.62
N VAL A 595 54.17 -14.44 76.66
CA VAL A 595 54.94 -13.61 77.60
C VAL A 595 54.09 -13.28 78.82
N TRP A 596 54.51 -13.75 79.99
CA TRP A 596 53.84 -13.54 81.28
C TRP A 596 54.45 -12.37 82.05
N ASN A 597 53.63 -11.63 82.81
CA ASN A 597 54.07 -10.51 83.64
C ASN A 597 53.30 -10.47 84.98
N TRP A 598 54.02 -10.65 86.08
CA TRP A 598 53.48 -10.80 87.44
C TRP A 598 53.64 -9.54 88.30
N SER A 599 52.65 -9.24 89.14
CA SER A 599 52.83 -8.25 90.23
C SER A 599 53.86 -8.71 91.26
N GLU A 600 54.48 -7.76 91.97
CA GLU A 600 55.53 -8.04 92.96
C GLU A 600 55.06 -8.99 94.06
N ASP A 601 53.84 -8.78 94.55
CA ASP A 601 53.14 -9.59 95.56
C ASP A 601 52.59 -10.94 95.07
N GLY A 602 52.79 -11.27 93.78
CA GLY A 602 52.34 -12.52 93.16
C GLY A 602 50.83 -12.65 92.92
N LYS A 603 50.00 -11.67 93.30
CA LYS A 603 48.53 -11.83 93.30
C LYS A 603 47.86 -11.57 91.95
N THR A 604 48.56 -10.95 91.00
CA THR A 604 48.03 -10.66 89.67
C THR A 604 49.06 -10.97 88.58
N CYS A 605 48.57 -11.39 87.42
CA CYS A 605 49.40 -11.71 86.25
C CYS A 605 48.67 -11.34 84.96
N THR A 606 49.42 -10.89 83.95
CA THR A 606 48.93 -10.70 82.57
C THR A 606 49.77 -11.52 81.59
N VAL A 607 49.17 -11.84 80.44
CA VAL A 607 49.80 -12.64 79.38
C VAL A 607 49.58 -11.98 78.02
N THR A 608 50.57 -12.06 77.13
CA THR A 608 50.48 -11.55 75.75
C THR A 608 50.92 -12.62 74.76
N PHE A 609 50.12 -12.85 73.72
CA PHE A 609 50.47 -13.61 72.52
C PHE A 609 50.70 -12.62 71.37
N THR A 610 51.78 -12.79 70.59
CA THR A 610 52.09 -11.94 69.43
C THR A 610 52.11 -12.79 68.16
N CYS A 611 51.58 -12.27 67.05
CA CYS A 611 51.62 -12.96 65.77
C CYS A 611 53.03 -12.88 65.17
N GLU A 612 53.62 -14.01 64.81
CA GLU A 612 54.97 -14.11 64.22
C GLU A 612 55.05 -13.52 62.80
N LYS A 613 53.90 -13.44 62.10
CA LYS A 613 53.79 -12.85 60.75
C LYS A 613 53.45 -11.36 60.77
N ASP A 614 53.14 -10.80 61.93
CA ASP A 614 52.81 -9.38 62.13
C ASP A 614 53.03 -9.01 63.60
N GLU A 615 54.23 -8.49 63.91
CA GLU A 615 54.62 -8.12 65.27
C GLU A 615 53.74 -7.05 65.92
N THR A 616 52.90 -6.35 65.14
CA THR A 616 51.93 -5.37 65.65
C THR A 616 50.64 -6.01 66.14
N HIS A 617 50.35 -7.24 65.69
CA HIS A 617 49.14 -7.99 66.04
C HIS A 617 49.33 -8.77 67.35
N LYS A 618 48.72 -8.28 68.44
CA LYS A 618 48.88 -8.82 69.79
C LYS A 618 47.55 -9.06 70.48
N GLU A 619 47.45 -10.19 71.16
CA GLU A 619 46.28 -10.63 71.92
C GLU A 619 46.63 -10.81 73.41
N THR A 620 45.81 -10.24 74.29
CA THR A 620 46.01 -10.28 75.75
C THR A 620 44.80 -10.91 76.46
N PRO A 621 44.66 -12.25 76.42
CA PRO A 621 43.53 -12.95 77.02
C PRO A 621 43.54 -12.88 78.56
N LYS A 622 42.37 -13.05 79.16
CA LYS A 622 42.18 -12.93 80.62
C LYS A 622 42.79 -14.12 81.37
N VAL A 623 43.75 -13.84 82.24
CA VAL A 623 44.41 -14.81 83.13
C VAL A 623 43.58 -15.07 84.40
N THR A 624 43.64 -16.29 84.93
CA THR A 624 43.14 -16.67 86.26
C THR A 624 44.31 -16.99 87.18
N VAL A 625 44.33 -16.48 88.41
CA VAL A 625 45.40 -16.72 89.41
C VAL A 625 44.85 -17.44 90.64
N THR A 626 45.59 -18.43 91.15
CA THR A 626 45.32 -19.16 92.40
C THR A 626 46.56 -19.17 93.31
N SER A 627 46.41 -19.55 94.59
CA SER A 627 47.53 -19.60 95.55
C SER A 627 47.46 -20.78 96.51
N ALA A 628 48.63 -21.22 97.00
CA ALA A 628 48.77 -22.30 97.99
C ALA A 628 50.00 -22.06 98.90
N GLU A 629 49.91 -22.45 100.17
CA GLU A 629 51.03 -22.38 101.13
C GLU A 629 52.16 -23.35 100.75
N LYS A 630 53.41 -22.91 100.85
CA LYS A 630 54.62 -23.69 100.55
C LYS A 630 55.46 -24.00 101.80
N ALA A 631 55.54 -23.09 102.78
CA ALA A 631 56.27 -23.32 104.04
C ALA A 631 55.79 -22.41 105.19
N PRO A 632 55.71 -22.90 106.44
CA PRO A 632 55.30 -22.11 107.62
C PRO A 632 56.46 -21.33 108.28
N ALA A 633 56.13 -20.38 109.16
CA ALA A 633 57.08 -19.47 109.85
C ALA A 633 57.65 -20.02 111.18
N THR A 634 58.77 -19.44 111.65
CA THR A 634 59.49 -19.83 112.89
C THR A 634 59.58 -18.70 113.92
N CYS A 635 60.42 -18.81 114.95
CA CYS A 635 60.63 -17.73 115.93
C CYS A 635 61.51 -16.58 115.40
N THR A 636 62.21 -16.78 114.28
CA THR A 636 63.09 -15.79 113.63
C THR A 636 62.85 -15.60 112.13
N GLU A 637 62.20 -16.52 111.42
CA GLU A 637 62.01 -16.48 109.96
C GLU A 637 60.54 -16.59 109.52
N ALA A 638 60.25 -16.02 108.34
CA ALA A 638 58.92 -15.97 107.72
C ALA A 638 58.64 -17.17 106.81
N GLY A 639 57.35 -17.53 106.66
CA GLY A 639 56.86 -18.56 105.74
C GLY A 639 56.54 -18.04 104.32
N VAL A 640 56.22 -18.96 103.40
CA VAL A 640 56.18 -18.74 101.94
C VAL A 640 54.89 -19.31 101.30
N THR A 641 54.33 -18.56 100.34
CA THR A 641 53.16 -18.89 99.51
C THR A 641 53.55 -18.97 98.03
N THR A 642 53.00 -19.93 97.28
CA THR A 642 53.11 -20.03 95.81
C THR A 642 51.83 -19.54 95.13
N TYR A 643 51.97 -18.72 94.10
CA TYR A 643 50.89 -18.26 93.22
C TYR A 643 51.03 -18.90 91.82
N THR A 644 49.90 -19.27 91.19
CA THR A 644 49.85 -19.94 89.88
C THR A 644 48.88 -19.23 88.95
N ALA A 645 49.33 -18.87 87.75
CA ALA A 645 48.54 -18.24 86.70
C ALA A 645 48.19 -19.26 85.61
N THR A 646 46.97 -19.19 85.08
CA THR A 646 46.46 -20.07 84.02
C THR A 646 45.66 -19.27 82.99
N VAL A 647 45.85 -19.56 81.71
CA VAL A 647 45.07 -19.02 80.59
C VAL A 647 44.78 -20.09 79.55
N GLU A 648 43.67 -19.97 78.83
CA GLU A 648 43.38 -20.76 77.64
C GLU A 648 43.36 -19.84 76.40
N PHE A 649 44.12 -20.21 75.37
CA PHE A 649 44.22 -19.44 74.13
C PHE A 649 44.38 -20.40 72.95
N ASN A 650 43.57 -20.21 71.89
CA ASN A 650 43.50 -21.10 70.72
C ASN A 650 43.37 -22.60 71.07
N GLY A 651 42.56 -22.94 72.08
CA GLY A 651 42.30 -24.32 72.51
C GLY A 651 43.45 -25.02 73.24
N LYS A 652 44.51 -24.29 73.63
CA LYS A 652 45.61 -24.79 74.46
C LYS A 652 45.67 -24.00 75.77
N THR A 653 45.85 -24.72 76.88
CA THR A 653 46.06 -24.13 78.21
C THR A 653 47.54 -23.86 78.44
N TYR A 654 47.85 -22.68 78.99
CA TYR A 654 49.20 -22.27 79.39
C TYR A 654 49.19 -21.86 80.87
N THR A 655 50.28 -22.14 81.58
CA THR A 655 50.42 -21.87 83.02
C THR A 655 51.81 -21.36 83.39
N ASP A 656 51.89 -20.50 84.42
CA ASP A 656 53.14 -20.01 85.01
C ASP A 656 53.00 -19.85 86.55
N THR A 657 54.10 -19.71 87.31
CA THR A 657 54.07 -19.66 88.78
C THR A 657 55.08 -18.70 89.42
N LYS A 658 54.76 -18.19 90.62
CA LYS A 658 55.64 -17.28 91.41
C LYS A 658 55.51 -17.50 92.92
N ASP A 659 56.64 -17.62 93.62
CA ASP A 659 56.71 -17.74 95.09
C ASP A 659 56.92 -16.38 95.79
N VAL A 660 56.30 -16.19 96.97
CA VAL A 660 56.40 -14.96 97.78
C VAL A 660 56.45 -15.30 99.29
N ALA A 661 57.35 -14.68 100.05
CA ALA A 661 57.52 -14.93 101.49
C ALA A 661 56.67 -13.98 102.36
N ASP A 662 55.37 -14.28 102.52
CA ASP A 662 54.36 -13.38 103.09
C ASP A 662 53.79 -13.76 104.48
N ILE A 663 54.37 -14.73 105.21
CA ILE A 663 53.86 -15.23 106.51
C ILE A 663 54.80 -14.86 107.71
N PRO A 664 54.44 -14.00 108.69
CA PRO A 664 55.37 -13.48 109.74
C PRO A 664 55.85 -14.44 110.87
N ALA A 665 56.96 -14.07 111.55
CA ALA A 665 57.67 -14.83 112.62
C ALA A 665 57.26 -14.53 114.09
N THR A 666 57.74 -15.29 115.10
CA THR A 666 57.04 -15.46 116.43
C THR A 666 57.70 -15.08 117.81
N GLY A 667 59.00 -14.76 117.97
CA GLY A 667 59.57 -14.00 119.16
C GLY A 667 59.89 -14.69 120.53
N HIS A 668 60.64 -14.00 121.44
CA HIS A 668 61.35 -14.52 122.66
C HIS A 668 60.84 -14.08 124.08
N SER A 669 61.31 -14.75 125.17
CA SER A 669 61.12 -14.41 126.62
C SER A 669 62.24 -14.99 127.53
N TYR A 670 62.60 -14.39 128.69
CA TYR A 670 63.75 -14.78 129.57
C TYR A 670 63.45 -14.72 131.09
N GLY A 671 64.04 -15.62 131.90
CA GLY A 671 63.82 -15.76 133.36
C GLY A 671 64.85 -15.11 134.32
N GLU A 672 64.66 -15.28 135.65
CA GLU A 672 65.38 -14.58 136.75
C GLU A 672 66.87 -14.98 136.96
N PRO A 673 67.71 -14.09 137.58
CA PRO A 673 69.17 -14.26 137.65
C PRO A 673 69.72 -15.06 138.84
N VAL A 674 70.92 -15.64 138.66
CA VAL A 674 71.67 -16.42 139.68
C VAL A 674 73.06 -15.83 139.90
N TRP A 675 73.47 -15.61 141.16
CA TRP A 675 74.70 -14.89 141.57
C TRP A 675 75.79 -15.79 142.19
N SER A 676 77.06 -15.34 142.17
CA SER A 676 78.19 -16.05 142.80
C SER A 676 79.38 -15.13 143.15
N TRP A 677 79.91 -15.20 144.38
CA TRP A 677 80.92 -14.29 144.96
C TRP A 677 82.29 -14.92 145.26
N ALA A 678 83.36 -14.12 145.12
CA ALA A 678 84.71 -14.46 145.55
C ALA A 678 84.94 -14.32 147.06
N GLU A 679 85.98 -14.98 147.58
CA GLU A 679 86.24 -15.08 149.02
C GLU A 679 86.66 -13.75 149.66
N ASP A 680 87.48 -12.96 148.96
CA ASP A 680 87.94 -11.61 149.32
C ASP A 680 86.88 -10.50 149.23
N GLY A 681 85.67 -10.84 148.80
CA GLY A 681 84.54 -9.92 148.65
C GLY A 681 84.57 -9.01 147.43
N LYS A 682 85.60 -9.06 146.57
CA LYS A 682 85.80 -8.03 145.52
C LYS A 682 85.24 -8.37 144.15
N THR A 683 84.78 -9.61 143.92
CA THR A 683 84.36 -10.09 142.59
C THR A 683 83.07 -10.91 142.63
N CYS A 684 82.17 -10.74 141.65
CA CYS A 684 80.89 -11.45 141.53
C CYS A 684 80.47 -11.68 140.06
N LYS A 685 79.58 -12.65 139.75
CA LYS A 685 79.03 -12.97 138.40
C LYS A 685 77.53 -13.31 138.40
N VAL A 686 76.86 -13.19 137.24
CA VAL A 686 75.40 -13.39 137.08
C VAL A 686 74.97 -13.94 135.69
N THR A 687 73.88 -14.71 135.57
CA THR A 687 73.39 -15.34 134.31
C THR A 687 71.86 -15.32 134.15
N PHE A 688 71.35 -15.21 132.91
CA PHE A 688 69.93 -15.27 132.48
C PHE A 688 69.70 -16.31 131.35
N THR A 689 68.51 -16.91 131.22
CA THR A 689 68.16 -17.99 130.24
C THR A 689 66.80 -17.76 129.57
N CYS A 690 66.66 -18.10 128.27
CA CYS A 690 65.40 -18.01 127.50
C CYS A 690 64.43 -19.14 127.83
N GLU A 691 63.13 -18.82 127.92
CA GLU A 691 62.08 -19.79 128.32
C GLU A 691 61.57 -20.66 127.16
N LYS A 692 61.72 -20.20 125.91
CA LYS A 692 61.28 -20.93 124.70
C LYS A 692 62.40 -21.78 124.06
N ASP A 693 63.63 -21.62 124.54
CA ASP A 693 64.81 -22.37 124.10
C ASP A 693 65.88 -22.33 125.20
N GLU A 694 66.01 -23.42 125.97
CA GLU A 694 66.92 -23.49 127.13
C GLU A 694 68.40 -23.33 126.75
N ASN A 695 68.79 -23.53 125.49
CA ASN A 695 70.17 -23.36 125.05
C ASN A 695 70.55 -21.87 124.86
N HIS A 696 69.58 -20.96 124.80
CA HIS A 696 69.83 -19.54 124.59
C HIS A 696 70.01 -18.79 125.93
N LYS A 697 71.26 -18.61 126.37
CA LYS A 697 71.65 -17.97 127.64
C LYS A 697 72.46 -16.68 127.43
N LYS A 698 72.43 -15.78 128.42
CA LYS A 698 73.21 -14.51 128.45
C LYS A 698 73.82 -14.26 129.84
N THR A 699 75.03 -13.73 129.88
CA THR A 699 75.86 -13.61 131.11
C THR A 699 76.49 -12.20 131.18
N PRO A 700 75.76 -11.18 131.66
CA PRO A 700 76.25 -9.80 131.70
C PRO A 700 77.32 -9.56 132.79
N GLU A 701 78.11 -8.50 132.62
CA GLU A 701 79.22 -8.15 133.53
C GLU A 701 78.71 -7.40 134.78
N VAL A 702 79.34 -7.66 135.93
CA VAL A 702 78.88 -7.23 137.26
C VAL A 702 79.85 -6.21 137.87
N LYS A 703 79.32 -5.11 138.42
CA LYS A 703 80.11 -4.09 139.12
C LYS A 703 80.09 -4.32 140.64
N VAL A 704 81.26 -4.28 141.29
CA VAL A 704 81.41 -4.41 142.76
C VAL A 704 81.99 -3.12 143.38
N THR A 705 81.49 -2.71 144.55
CA THR A 705 81.98 -1.57 145.35
C THR A 705 82.12 -1.93 146.83
N SER A 706 82.85 -1.13 147.63
CA SER A 706 83.03 -1.38 149.07
C SER A 706 83.01 -0.12 149.94
N ALA A 707 82.64 -0.26 151.23
CA ALA A 707 82.53 0.83 152.21
C ALA A 707 82.87 0.38 153.64
N VAL A 708 83.52 1.24 154.43
CA VAL A 708 83.85 0.96 155.84
C VAL A 708 82.59 0.90 156.70
N LYS A 709 82.40 -0.19 157.43
CA LYS A 709 81.28 -0.46 158.33
C LYS A 709 81.56 -0.06 159.78
N THR A 710 82.77 -0.31 160.29
CA THR A 710 83.23 0.17 161.60
C THR A 710 84.68 0.65 161.54
N PRO A 711 85.01 1.84 162.07
CA PRO A 711 86.37 2.39 162.05
C PRO A 711 87.25 1.84 163.17
N ALA A 712 88.58 1.95 162.99
CA ALA A 712 89.57 1.57 163.98
C ALA A 712 89.78 2.66 165.06
N THR A 713 90.12 2.24 166.29
CA THR A 713 90.39 3.13 167.43
C THR A 713 91.90 3.22 167.70
N CYS A 714 92.34 3.87 168.79
CA CYS A 714 93.75 3.82 169.20
C CYS A 714 94.20 2.44 169.73
N THR A 715 93.29 1.47 169.88
CA THR A 715 93.59 0.11 170.36
C THR A 715 92.98 -1.03 169.52
N GLU A 716 91.99 -0.78 168.65
CA GLU A 716 91.25 -1.83 167.91
C GLU A 716 91.18 -1.62 166.38
N LYS A 717 90.88 -2.69 165.65
CA LYS A 717 90.74 -2.75 164.18
C LYS A 717 89.28 -2.60 163.69
N GLY A 718 89.09 -2.20 162.42
CA GLY A 718 87.78 -1.94 161.78
C GLY A 718 87.35 -2.90 160.65
N VAL A 719 86.14 -2.73 160.11
CA VAL A 719 85.41 -3.63 159.17
C VAL A 719 84.93 -2.90 157.89
N THR A 720 84.81 -3.61 156.77
CA THR A 720 84.36 -3.15 155.43
C THR A 720 83.28 -4.07 154.81
N THR A 721 82.27 -3.48 154.15
CA THR A 721 81.20 -4.15 153.37
C THR A 721 81.46 -4.05 151.87
N TYR A 722 81.06 -5.04 151.07
CA TYR A 722 81.12 -5.11 149.61
C TYR A 722 79.72 -5.34 148.98
N THR A 723 79.46 -4.79 147.79
CA THR A 723 78.14 -4.81 147.10
C THR A 723 78.28 -5.00 145.59
N ALA A 724 77.49 -5.87 144.97
CA ALA A 724 77.46 -6.16 143.52
C ALA A 724 76.18 -5.64 142.84
N THR A 725 76.25 -5.27 141.56
CA THR A 725 75.12 -4.76 140.76
C THR A 725 75.24 -5.11 139.27
N VAL A 726 74.11 -5.41 138.60
CA VAL A 726 73.98 -5.60 137.15
C VAL A 726 72.66 -5.02 136.62
N GLU A 727 72.59 -4.73 135.32
CA GLU A 727 71.35 -4.40 134.61
C GLU A 727 71.17 -5.31 133.38
N PHE A 728 69.95 -5.83 133.16
CA PHE A 728 69.63 -6.68 132.01
C PHE A 728 68.16 -6.49 131.61
N ASN A 729 67.88 -6.42 130.29
CA ASN A 729 66.56 -6.10 129.72
C ASN A 729 65.85 -4.90 130.40
N GLY A 730 66.60 -3.86 130.79
CA GLY A 730 66.08 -2.63 131.40
C GLY A 730 65.69 -2.76 132.89
N LYS A 731 66.13 -3.81 133.59
CA LYS A 731 65.91 -4.01 135.03
C LYS A 731 67.23 -4.25 135.76
N THR A 732 67.41 -3.61 136.92
CA THR A 732 68.62 -3.68 137.76
C THR A 732 68.47 -4.71 138.89
N TYR A 733 69.56 -5.41 139.23
CA TYR A 733 69.62 -6.46 140.25
C TYR A 733 70.92 -6.32 141.10
N THR A 734 70.90 -6.67 142.40
CA THR A 734 72.00 -6.40 143.38
C THR A 734 72.18 -7.45 144.49
N ASP A 735 73.39 -7.57 145.08
CA ASP A 735 73.72 -8.46 146.23
C ASP A 735 74.92 -7.94 147.11
N THR A 736 75.24 -8.48 148.31
CA THR A 736 76.26 -7.91 149.27
C THR A 736 77.04 -8.90 150.19
N LYS A 737 78.21 -8.50 150.77
CA LYS A 737 79.09 -9.31 151.67
C LYS A 737 80.07 -8.49 152.57
N ASP A 738 80.34 -8.87 153.84
CA ASP A 738 81.18 -8.11 154.83
C ASP A 738 82.52 -8.79 155.25
N LEU A 739 83.57 -8.01 155.60
CA LEU A 739 84.94 -8.44 155.99
C LEU A 739 85.68 -7.48 156.97
N THR A 740 86.56 -7.97 157.87
CA THR A 740 87.28 -7.16 158.90
C THR A 740 88.74 -6.83 158.52
N ASP A 741 89.07 -5.58 158.15
CA ASP A 741 90.35 -5.25 157.48
C ASP A 741 91.13 -3.93 157.84
N ILE A 742 90.79 -3.13 158.87
CA ILE A 742 91.37 -1.75 159.10
C ILE A 742 92.23 -1.59 160.40
N PRO A 743 93.37 -0.83 160.47
CA PRO A 743 94.26 -0.64 161.66
C PRO A 743 94.25 0.73 162.44
N ALA A 744 94.98 0.87 163.58
CA ALA A 744 94.84 1.85 164.74
C ALA A 744 95.78 3.14 164.87
N THR A 745 95.58 4.07 165.86
CA THR A 745 96.00 5.54 165.91
C THR A 745 96.69 6.17 167.22
N GLY A 746 96.85 7.54 167.40
CA GLY A 746 97.72 8.28 168.43
C GLY A 746 97.35 9.74 168.96
N HIS A 747 98.26 10.53 169.65
CA HIS A 747 97.99 11.77 170.53
C HIS A 747 99.08 12.94 170.58
N SER A 748 98.83 14.16 171.19
CA SER A 748 99.76 15.36 171.44
C SER A 748 99.18 16.60 172.28
N TYR A 749 99.94 17.69 172.69
CA TYR A 749 99.56 18.93 173.52
C TYR A 749 100.33 20.31 173.28
N GLY A 750 100.00 21.48 173.94
CA GLY A 750 100.57 22.88 173.71
C GLY A 750 100.57 24.00 174.85
N GLU A 751 100.91 25.30 174.56
CA GLU A 751 101.55 26.36 175.42
C GLU A 751 100.72 27.54 176.12
N PRO A 752 101.29 28.35 177.08
CA PRO A 752 100.55 29.19 178.08
C PRO A 752 100.64 30.75 177.98
N VAL A 753 99.81 31.51 178.75
CA VAL A 753 99.60 32.99 178.63
C VAL A 753 99.49 33.73 179.98
N TRP A 754 100.16 34.90 180.14
CA TRP A 754 100.26 35.65 181.41
C TRP A 754 99.31 36.87 181.52
N ASN A 755 98.71 37.13 182.70
CA ASN A 755 97.83 38.29 182.99
C ASN A 755 98.21 39.03 184.29
N TRP A 756 98.07 40.37 184.34
CA TRP A 756 98.49 41.26 185.46
C TRP A 756 97.32 42.08 186.07
N SER A 757 97.42 42.50 187.34
CA SER A 757 96.40 43.31 188.05
C SER A 757 96.55 44.84 187.91
N GLU A 758 95.43 45.58 187.97
CA GLU A 758 95.42 47.06 187.89
C GLU A 758 96.03 47.79 189.10
N ASP A 759 96.13 47.13 190.27
CA ASP A 759 96.87 47.67 191.43
C ASP A 759 98.39 47.37 191.37
N GLY A 760 98.83 46.65 190.33
CA GLY A 760 100.23 46.33 190.05
C GLY A 760 100.85 45.26 190.93
N LYS A 761 100.08 44.51 191.74
CA LYS A 761 100.67 43.59 192.75
C LYS A 761 100.78 42.12 192.36
N THR A 762 100.04 41.61 191.37
CA THR A 762 100.05 40.16 191.05
C THR A 762 99.91 39.83 189.56
N CYS A 763 100.39 38.63 189.19
CA CYS A 763 100.33 38.04 187.85
C CYS A 763 100.12 36.50 187.92
N THR A 764 99.47 35.91 186.91
CA THR A 764 99.22 34.45 186.76
C THR A 764 99.49 33.97 185.32
N VAL A 765 99.81 32.68 185.15
CA VAL A 765 99.86 31.96 183.85
C VAL A 765 98.93 30.75 183.84
#